data_AF-A0A0D8XW38-F1
#
_entry.id   AF-A0A0D8XW38-F1
#
_cell.length_a   1.000
_cell.length_b   1.000
_cell.length_c   1.000
_cell.angle_alpha   90.00
_cell.angle_beta   90.00
_cell.angle_gamma   90.00
#
_symmetry.space_group_name_H-M   'P 1'
#
loop_
_entity.id
_entity.type
_entity.pdbx_description
1 polymer ?
#
loop_
_entity_poly.entity_id
_entity_poly.type
_entity_poly.pdbx_seq_one_letter_code
_entity_poly.pdbx_strand_id
1 'polypeptide(L)'
;MSVGGKKNEEELDDGRWWPVAQHNMAQIFIEVSGNELNKILLLLLGCAVQSAKKEAFVSRITKLEKFAQQGIAREIQKITESSSIVLSIDSLTRYGDKILDNVEKLIEQRDAYAQTFFQMGDTESDGGGTSTEGSSVSGDFERTRKCDLRPGRRTPSPSYLDRHSTVELSAKNAELRKLRKETEDKDDRINELTDELQASEAEVRKLKEERIELVKDARAAKDLRDELDCVQQKLDKLDKLERENSHLHEKLSKLAYVQTQLEHQRADNRALETSIEQLESELEILREEKKTHIEARTRLDEAQQSMRCLQTDICEKNSKIEELLVEQSRLESELMCLNGKILEMERLNESANHLGHESFGSLADEMADSERSEVVQLRSENRKLRLLVDSTNISLEQSKKLEQMRIEQEQREKDFAETKAENELIQRQLHTLEITLSQLNNKISETEMERDELRKDRDESVMSLIDARKKFAQFQAEFCCKFEQEAQSKTEMERDELRKDRDESVMSLIDARKKFAQFQAEFCCKFEQEAQSKVMEVETELQDVRRKLSAVVEERKQTEKQLHRVCEDQKSLQTALDKLSEEKENAETQNSYNERARRSVEKERNALRTRIEALSVENDELKERVRCAEDAKRRLESNERRIAEQQGRIGDLEAECRTIKQQMALESQKTQRLREDLVTEKSRTAELVGRLRSVCAAIALNGGKIESQMSDNELIDSIDNVIMGALSAAKREADALRLQQHTQIAELNDLKGDIEKLRRSESVSLNESDDRVRELSKENVALKEQVFLVQEKVREQQVEIAAKNSEVVAAKREIEELHRNARWKLDSAF
;
A
#
# COMPACT_ATOMS: atom_id res chain seq x y z
N MET A 1 -49.22 -40.05 -4.59
CA MET A 1 -49.14 -39.49 -5.96
C MET A 1 -48.28 -38.24 -5.90
N SER A 2 -47.19 -38.17 -6.67
CA SER A 2 -46.71 -36.94 -7.31
C SER A 2 -45.58 -37.33 -8.29
N VAL A 3 -45.31 -36.50 -9.30
CA VAL A 3 -44.33 -36.77 -10.36
C VAL A 3 -43.06 -35.95 -10.13
N GLY A 4 -41.89 -36.57 -10.26
CA GLY A 4 -40.61 -35.89 -10.16
C GLY A 4 -40.31 -35.03 -11.39
N GLY A 5 -40.24 -33.72 -11.22
CA GLY A 5 -39.75 -32.79 -12.24
C GLY A 5 -38.23 -32.64 -12.16
N LYS A 6 -37.54 -32.85 -13.29
CA LYS A 6 -36.12 -32.47 -13.42
C LYS A 6 -36.02 -30.95 -13.56
N LYS A 7 -35.07 -30.33 -12.86
CA LYS A 7 -34.45 -29.07 -13.29
C LYS A 7 -33.10 -29.39 -13.93
N ASN A 8 -32.79 -28.69 -15.01
CA ASN A 8 -31.41 -28.54 -15.46
C ASN A 8 -30.90 -27.23 -14.85
N GLU A 9 -29.70 -27.25 -14.28
CA GLU A 9 -28.93 -26.04 -13.99
C GLU A 9 -27.67 -26.15 -14.86
N GLU A 10 -27.48 -25.18 -15.75
CA GLU A 10 -26.25 -25.05 -16.54
C GLU A 10 -25.29 -24.16 -15.75
N GLU A 11 -24.15 -24.73 -15.34
CA GLU A 11 -23.10 -23.95 -14.66
C GLU A 11 -22.47 -22.96 -15.64
N LEU A 12 -22.69 -21.67 -15.41
CA LEU A 12 -21.99 -20.60 -16.12
C LEU A 12 -20.56 -20.48 -15.56
N ASP A 13 -19.59 -20.94 -16.36
CA ASP A 13 -18.16 -20.90 -16.06
C ASP A 13 -17.58 -19.48 -16.19
N ASP A 14 -17.92 -18.63 -15.21
CA ASP A 14 -17.48 -17.23 -15.10
C ASP A 14 -15.94 -17.10 -14.96
N GLY A 15 -15.25 -18.18 -14.59
CA GLY A 15 -13.80 -18.18 -14.34
C GLY A 15 -12.94 -17.94 -15.58
N ARG A 16 -13.44 -18.23 -16.79
CA ARG A 16 -12.66 -18.07 -18.04
C ARG A 16 -12.71 -16.68 -18.65
N TRP A 17 -13.70 -15.85 -18.33
CA TRP A 17 -13.87 -14.54 -18.97
C TRP A 17 -12.97 -13.46 -18.38
N TRP A 18 -12.68 -13.52 -17.07
CA TRP A 18 -11.86 -12.51 -16.39
C TRP A 18 -10.43 -12.37 -16.93
N PRO A 19 -9.64 -13.45 -17.17
CA PRO A 19 -8.31 -13.33 -17.76
C PRO A 19 -8.35 -12.75 -19.18
N VAL A 20 -9.36 -13.10 -19.97
CA VAL A 20 -9.53 -12.61 -21.35
C VAL A 20 -9.94 -11.14 -21.35
N ALA A 21 -10.82 -10.72 -20.44
CA ALA A 21 -11.20 -9.31 -20.27
C ALA A 21 -10.02 -8.45 -19.77
N GLN A 22 -9.20 -8.97 -18.84
CA GLN A 22 -7.96 -8.30 -18.42
C GLN A 22 -6.93 -8.23 -19.55
N HIS A 23 -6.73 -9.29 -20.32
CA HIS A 23 -5.80 -9.29 -21.46
C HIS A 23 -6.26 -8.31 -22.54
N ASN A 24 -7.55 -8.30 -22.89
CA ASN A 24 -8.11 -7.35 -23.85
C ASN A 24 -8.06 -5.90 -23.34
N MET A 25 -8.35 -5.62 -22.07
CA MET A 25 -8.19 -4.27 -21.52
C MET A 25 -6.72 -3.83 -21.45
N ALA A 26 -5.80 -4.73 -21.08
CA ALA A 26 -4.37 -4.45 -21.11
C ALA A 26 -3.88 -4.19 -22.54
N GLN A 27 -4.36 -4.95 -23.52
CA GLN A 27 -3.99 -4.77 -24.92
C GLN A 27 -4.59 -3.48 -25.51
N ILE A 28 -5.86 -3.15 -25.22
CA ILE A 28 -6.46 -1.86 -25.58
C ILE A 28 -5.71 -0.70 -24.91
N PHE A 29 -5.31 -0.84 -23.65
CA PHE A 29 -4.52 0.17 -22.95
C PHE A 29 -3.13 0.34 -23.57
N ILE A 30 -2.44 -0.77 -23.90
CA ILE A 30 -1.16 -0.77 -24.61
C ILE A 30 -1.29 -0.16 -26.02
N GLU A 31 -2.38 -0.41 -26.74
CA GLU A 31 -2.66 0.20 -28.05
C GLU A 31 -2.96 1.71 -27.91
N VAL A 32 -3.73 2.14 -26.91
CA VAL A 32 -4.02 3.57 -26.65
C VAL A 32 -2.75 4.30 -26.22
N SER A 33 -2.05 3.82 -25.19
CA SER A 33 -0.79 4.40 -24.70
C SER A 33 0.31 4.34 -25.77
N GLY A 34 0.38 3.27 -26.57
CA GLY A 34 1.29 3.16 -27.70
C GLY A 34 0.99 4.17 -28.81
N ASN A 35 -0.28 4.40 -29.11
CA ASN A 35 -0.70 5.46 -30.05
C ASN A 35 -0.38 6.87 -29.52
N GLU A 36 -0.45 7.10 -28.21
CA GLU A 36 -0.06 8.39 -27.61
C GLU A 36 1.47 8.57 -27.59
N LEU A 37 2.21 7.51 -27.24
CA LEU A 37 3.67 7.48 -27.30
C LEU A 37 4.18 7.73 -28.73
N ASN A 38 3.49 7.18 -29.74
CA ASN A 38 3.78 7.45 -31.16
C ASN A 38 3.56 8.94 -31.53
N LYS A 39 2.51 9.60 -31.02
CA LYS A 39 2.31 11.06 -31.22
C LYS A 39 3.45 11.87 -30.59
N ILE A 40 3.86 11.51 -29.36
CA ILE A 40 4.96 12.17 -28.66
C ILE A 40 6.29 11.95 -29.39
N LEU A 41 6.55 10.73 -29.89
CA LEU A 41 7.73 10.41 -30.67
C LEU A 41 7.77 11.21 -31.98
N LEU A 42 6.66 11.30 -32.71
CA LEU A 42 6.52 12.12 -33.91
C LEU A 42 6.77 13.61 -33.60
N LEU A 43 6.24 14.13 -32.50
CA LEU A 43 6.46 15.52 -32.07
C LEU A 43 7.94 15.79 -31.78
N LEU A 44 8.58 14.96 -30.95
CA LEU A 44 10.01 15.09 -30.61
C LEU A 44 10.91 14.98 -31.84
N LEU A 45 10.57 14.08 -32.77
CA LEU A 45 11.28 13.88 -34.02
C LEU A 45 11.11 15.07 -34.97
N GLY A 46 9.92 15.65 -35.03
CA GLY A 46 9.64 16.90 -35.75
C GLY A 46 10.46 18.07 -35.19
N CYS A 47 10.45 18.25 -33.86
CA CYS A 47 11.29 19.23 -33.18
C CYS A 47 12.79 19.02 -33.47
N ALA A 48 13.28 17.78 -33.48
CA ALA A 48 14.68 17.47 -33.77
C ALA A 48 15.07 17.85 -35.21
N VAL A 49 14.23 17.49 -36.20
CA VAL A 49 14.44 17.79 -37.64
C VAL A 49 14.31 19.29 -37.95
N GLN A 50 13.40 20.00 -37.28
CA GLN A 50 13.22 21.45 -37.42
C GLN A 50 14.23 22.27 -36.59
N SER A 51 14.95 21.64 -35.65
CA SER A 51 15.89 22.36 -34.79
C SER A 51 17.09 22.93 -35.55
N ALA A 52 17.65 24.04 -35.05
CA ALA A 52 18.95 24.57 -35.48
C ALA A 52 20.14 23.60 -35.25
N LYS A 53 19.90 22.44 -34.60
CA LYS A 53 20.90 21.38 -34.35
C LYS A 53 20.61 20.11 -35.17
N LYS A 54 19.73 20.16 -36.18
CA LYS A 54 19.33 19.00 -37.01
C LYS A 54 20.49 18.13 -37.51
N GLU A 55 21.59 18.73 -37.95
CA GLU A 55 22.78 18.00 -38.45
C GLU A 55 23.43 17.12 -37.37
N ALA A 56 23.38 17.54 -36.10
CA ALA A 56 23.86 16.76 -34.96
C ALA A 56 22.88 15.63 -34.57
N PHE A 57 21.58 15.79 -34.82
CA PHE A 57 20.59 14.71 -34.66
C PHE A 57 20.71 13.69 -35.79
N VAL A 58 20.82 14.11 -37.05
CA VAL A 58 21.13 13.24 -38.20
C VAL A 58 22.41 12.45 -37.95
N SER A 59 23.49 13.12 -37.51
CA SER A 59 24.77 12.49 -37.14
C SER A 59 24.75 11.58 -35.90
N ARG A 60 23.63 11.52 -35.18
CA ARG A 60 23.36 10.53 -34.12
C ARG A 60 22.49 9.38 -34.64
N ILE A 61 21.46 9.69 -35.41
CA ILE A 61 20.59 8.68 -36.04
C ILE A 61 21.40 7.77 -36.97
N THR A 62 22.33 8.31 -37.78
CA THR A 62 23.23 7.52 -38.64
C THR A 62 24.24 6.65 -37.90
N LYS A 63 24.30 6.71 -36.56
CA LYS A 63 25.10 5.84 -35.69
C LYS A 63 24.28 4.76 -34.98
N LEU A 64 22.95 4.77 -35.13
CA LEU A 64 22.07 3.69 -34.67
C LEU A 64 22.11 2.50 -35.64
N GLU A 65 21.53 1.37 -35.25
CA GLU A 65 21.40 0.20 -36.12
C GLU A 65 20.55 0.49 -37.37
N LYS A 66 20.85 -0.16 -38.52
CA LYS A 66 20.10 0.01 -39.78
C LYS A 66 18.58 -0.12 -39.64
N PHE A 67 18.08 -1.04 -38.80
CA PHE A 67 16.64 -1.22 -38.62
C PHE A 67 16.02 -0.02 -37.89
N ALA A 68 16.68 0.49 -36.85
CA ALA A 68 16.29 1.72 -36.15
C ALA A 68 16.41 2.95 -37.06
N GLN A 69 17.46 3.06 -37.87
CA GLN A 69 17.60 4.11 -38.89
C GLN A 69 16.41 4.10 -39.86
N GLN A 70 16.05 2.93 -40.40
CA GLN A 70 14.92 2.77 -41.33
C GLN A 70 13.55 2.99 -40.66
N GLY A 71 13.41 2.70 -39.37
CA GLY A 71 12.21 3.05 -38.58
C GLY A 71 12.09 4.57 -38.44
N ILE A 72 13.12 5.21 -37.86
CA ILE A 72 13.17 6.66 -37.63
C ILE A 72 13.03 7.43 -38.95
N ALA A 73 13.66 6.99 -40.04
CA ALA A 73 13.52 7.63 -41.35
C ALA A 73 12.08 7.59 -41.89
N ARG A 74 11.34 6.49 -41.67
CA ARG A 74 9.91 6.41 -42.05
C ARG A 74 9.03 7.33 -41.21
N GLU A 75 9.33 7.47 -39.91
CA GLU A 75 8.59 8.42 -39.06
C GLU A 75 8.94 9.89 -39.39
N ILE A 76 10.20 10.21 -39.71
CA ILE A 76 10.58 11.52 -40.30
C ILE A 76 9.81 11.77 -41.59
N GLN A 77 9.73 10.77 -42.48
CA GLN A 77 9.05 10.89 -43.76
C GLN A 77 7.56 11.21 -43.58
N LYS A 78 6.87 10.56 -42.63
CA LYS A 78 5.48 10.91 -42.29
C LYS A 78 5.34 12.36 -41.86
N ILE A 79 6.26 12.89 -41.03
CA ILE A 79 6.26 14.29 -40.57
C ILE A 79 6.44 15.25 -41.76
N THR A 80 7.26 14.91 -42.75
CA THR A 80 7.48 15.76 -43.94
C THR A 80 6.40 15.66 -45.02
N GLU A 81 5.66 14.54 -45.10
CA GLU A 81 4.73 14.26 -46.20
C GLU A 81 3.24 14.26 -45.77
N SER A 82 2.92 14.12 -44.48
CA SER A 82 1.53 13.98 -44.00
C SER A 82 0.94 15.28 -43.46
N SER A 83 0.04 15.90 -44.24
CA SER A 83 -0.73 17.09 -43.83
C SER A 83 -1.67 16.87 -42.64
N SER A 84 -1.89 15.62 -42.22
CA SER A 84 -2.60 15.24 -40.99
C SER A 84 -1.73 15.24 -39.74
N ILE A 85 -0.39 15.34 -39.87
CA ILE A 85 0.59 15.29 -38.77
C ILE A 85 1.27 16.65 -38.59
N VAL A 86 1.54 17.37 -39.68
CA VAL A 86 2.17 18.71 -39.65
C VAL A 86 1.29 19.75 -40.32
N LEU A 87 0.96 20.81 -39.55
CA LEU A 87 0.39 22.04 -40.07
C LEU A 87 1.48 22.84 -40.80
N SER A 88 1.53 22.72 -42.13
CA SER A 88 2.42 23.54 -42.95
C SER A 88 2.02 25.02 -42.91
N ILE A 89 3.01 25.92 -42.97
CA ILE A 89 2.80 27.38 -43.04
C ILE A 89 1.98 27.75 -44.30
N ASP A 90 2.15 27.00 -45.40
CA ASP A 90 1.35 27.12 -46.65
C ASP A 90 -0.08 26.57 -46.54
N SER A 91 -0.41 25.87 -45.45
CA SER A 91 -1.79 25.53 -45.08
C SER A 91 -2.36 26.59 -44.13
N LEU A 92 -1.57 27.05 -43.16
CA LEU A 92 -1.95 28.04 -42.17
C LEU A 92 -2.34 29.38 -42.81
N THR A 93 -1.57 29.85 -43.80
CA THR A 93 -1.87 31.03 -44.62
C THR A 93 -3.16 30.92 -45.47
N ARG A 94 -3.68 29.71 -45.73
CA ARG A 94 -4.98 29.51 -46.42
C ARG A 94 -6.18 29.59 -45.48
N TYR A 95 -5.97 29.35 -44.18
CA TYR A 95 -7.01 29.41 -43.16
C TYR A 95 -7.15 30.80 -42.53
N GLY A 96 -6.16 31.67 -42.73
CA GLY A 96 -6.21 33.09 -42.39
C GLY A 96 -5.97 33.39 -40.91
N ASP A 97 -5.54 34.61 -40.64
CA ASP A 97 -4.99 35.05 -39.35
C ASP A 97 -5.87 34.70 -38.14
N LYS A 98 -7.20 34.73 -38.32
CA LYS A 98 -8.19 34.38 -37.28
C LYS A 98 -8.03 32.98 -36.67
N ILE A 99 -7.49 32.02 -37.42
CA ILE A 99 -7.22 30.67 -36.88
C ILE A 99 -5.88 30.64 -36.13
N LEU A 100 -4.89 31.43 -36.57
CA LEU A 100 -3.63 31.64 -35.83
C LEU A 100 -3.92 32.30 -34.46
N ASP A 101 -4.66 33.40 -34.49
CA ASP A 101 -5.19 34.15 -33.35
C ASP A 101 -5.86 33.25 -32.29
N ASN A 102 -6.58 32.21 -32.72
CA ASN A 102 -7.32 31.31 -31.84
C ASN A 102 -6.42 30.19 -31.29
N VAL A 103 -5.46 29.69 -32.07
CA VAL A 103 -4.46 28.71 -31.61
C VAL A 103 -3.52 29.34 -30.59
N GLU A 104 -3.07 30.57 -30.82
CA GLU A 104 -2.23 31.33 -29.88
C GLU A 104 -2.95 31.53 -28.54
N LYS A 105 -4.19 32.03 -28.55
CA LYS A 105 -5.02 32.16 -27.33
C LYS A 105 -5.31 30.83 -26.64
N LEU A 106 -5.42 29.72 -27.37
CA LEU A 106 -5.56 28.38 -26.78
C LEU A 106 -4.26 27.89 -26.11
N ILE A 107 -3.10 28.25 -26.65
CA ILE A 107 -1.79 27.96 -26.02
C ILE A 107 -1.61 28.82 -24.77
N GLU A 108 -1.92 30.12 -24.82
CA GLU A 108 -1.92 31.01 -23.65
C GLU A 108 -2.85 30.49 -22.54
N GLN A 109 -4.07 30.06 -22.89
CA GLN A 109 -5.01 29.47 -21.93
C GLN A 109 -4.49 28.15 -21.35
N ARG A 110 -3.95 27.24 -22.18
CA ARG A 110 -3.33 25.99 -21.72
C ARG A 110 -2.21 26.26 -20.72
N ASP A 111 -1.35 27.23 -21.01
CA ASP A 111 -0.17 27.51 -20.19
C ASP A 111 -0.53 28.25 -18.90
N ALA A 112 -1.58 29.09 -18.92
CA ALA A 112 -2.19 29.62 -17.71
C ALA A 112 -2.80 28.51 -16.82
N TYR A 113 -3.52 27.54 -17.41
CA TYR A 113 -4.05 26.39 -16.66
C TYR A 113 -2.94 25.52 -16.08
N ALA A 114 -1.87 25.27 -16.85
CA ALA A 114 -0.69 24.52 -16.37
C ALA A 114 -0.02 25.25 -15.18
N GLN A 115 0.21 26.56 -15.29
CA GLN A 115 0.79 27.35 -14.18
C GLN A 115 -0.10 27.33 -12.93
N THR A 116 -1.43 27.39 -13.06
CA THR A 116 -2.32 27.26 -11.89
C THR A 116 -2.34 25.84 -11.31
N PHE A 117 -2.11 24.80 -12.12
CA PHE A 117 -1.99 23.43 -11.62
C PHE A 117 -0.70 23.24 -10.80
N PHE A 118 0.44 23.74 -11.30
CA PHE A 118 1.70 23.73 -10.55
C PHE A 118 1.60 24.54 -9.26
N GLN A 119 1.00 25.74 -9.30
CA GLN A 119 0.80 26.58 -8.11
C GLN A 119 -0.13 25.98 -7.05
N MET A 120 -0.98 25.00 -7.40
CA MET A 120 -1.73 24.21 -6.39
C MET A 120 -0.92 23.01 -5.87
N GLY A 121 -0.07 22.40 -6.69
CA GLY A 121 0.85 21.34 -6.24
C GLY A 121 1.87 21.84 -5.22
N ASP A 122 2.47 23.01 -5.48
CA ASP A 122 3.47 23.61 -4.58
C ASP A 122 2.89 23.95 -3.18
N THR A 123 1.57 24.17 -3.07
CA THR A 123 0.91 24.48 -1.78
C THR A 123 0.66 23.28 -0.86
N GLU A 124 0.92 22.05 -1.30
CA GLU A 124 0.84 20.85 -0.44
C GLU A 124 2.23 20.25 -0.07
N SER A 125 3.34 20.87 -0.51
CA SER A 125 4.68 20.28 -0.46
C SER A 125 5.63 20.83 0.63
N ASP A 126 5.39 22.04 1.17
CA ASP A 126 6.24 22.63 2.22
C ASP A 126 5.47 22.81 3.55
N GLY A 127 5.60 21.80 4.42
CA GLY A 127 4.97 21.74 5.74
C GLY A 127 5.83 21.03 6.80
N GLY A 128 7.14 20.91 6.56
CA GLY A 128 8.06 20.04 7.30
C GLY A 128 9.23 20.78 7.96
N GLY A 129 8.97 21.79 8.78
CA GLY A 129 10.03 22.55 9.46
C GLY A 129 9.60 23.26 10.75
N THR A 130 10.27 22.94 11.86
CA THR A 130 10.26 23.74 13.09
C THR A 130 10.82 25.15 12.81
N SER A 131 10.40 26.24 13.48
CA SER A 131 10.23 26.37 14.93
C SER A 131 9.30 27.54 15.34
N THR A 132 9.22 27.82 16.66
CA THR A 132 8.44 28.91 17.28
C THR A 132 8.99 30.33 17.06
N GLU A 133 8.18 31.33 17.44
CA GLU A 133 8.41 32.81 17.37
C GLU A 133 8.20 33.42 15.96
N GLY A 134 7.65 34.64 15.80
CA GLY A 134 7.00 35.51 16.79
C GLY A 134 6.60 36.88 16.21
N SER A 135 5.32 37.27 16.38
CA SER A 135 4.77 38.64 16.24
C SER A 135 4.87 39.41 14.91
N SER A 136 3.70 39.58 14.26
CA SER A 136 3.14 40.86 13.75
C SER A 136 3.76 41.68 12.59
N VAL A 137 2.86 42.41 11.91
CA VAL A 137 3.05 43.57 10.99
C VAL A 137 3.18 43.26 9.48
N SER A 138 2.04 43.51 8.82
CA SER A 138 1.83 44.15 7.51
C SER A 138 2.88 44.07 6.39
N GLY A 139 2.46 43.53 5.25
CA GLY A 139 3.08 43.76 3.94
C GLY A 139 2.08 43.47 2.81
N ASP A 140 1.41 44.51 2.29
CA ASP A 140 0.57 44.38 1.10
C ASP A 140 1.43 44.15 -0.15
N PHE A 141 1.12 43.11 -0.95
CA PHE A 141 1.01 43.34 -2.39
C PHE A 141 0.05 42.38 -3.12
N GLU A 142 -0.69 42.99 -4.03
CA GLU A 142 -1.85 42.52 -4.77
C GLU A 142 -1.69 41.20 -5.55
N ARG A 143 -2.72 40.33 -5.50
CA ARG A 143 -3.26 39.71 -6.73
C ARG A 143 -4.80 39.77 -6.76
N THR A 144 -5.27 40.69 -7.60
CA THR A 144 -6.59 40.69 -8.24
C THR A 144 -6.88 39.33 -8.91
N ARG A 145 -8.12 38.83 -9.03
CA ARG A 145 -9.44 39.47 -8.95
C ARG A 145 -10.46 38.58 -8.21
N LYS A 146 -11.25 39.15 -7.29
CA LYS A 146 -12.62 38.70 -6.97
C LYS A 146 -13.55 39.90 -7.10
N CYS A 147 -14.81 39.67 -7.49
CA CYS A 147 -15.73 40.76 -7.85
C CYS A 147 -16.22 41.54 -6.63
N ASP A 148 -15.99 42.86 -6.63
CA ASP A 148 -16.56 43.77 -5.64
C ASP A 148 -18.08 43.91 -5.79
N LEU A 149 -18.82 43.28 -4.89
CA LEU A 149 -20.21 43.63 -4.59
C LEU A 149 -20.37 43.88 -3.08
N ARG A 150 -20.55 45.15 -2.74
CA ARG A 150 -20.69 45.76 -1.40
C ARG A 150 -21.12 44.79 -0.26
N PRO A 151 -20.41 44.77 0.88
CA PRO A 151 -20.95 44.22 2.12
C PRO A 151 -22.11 45.09 2.64
N GLY A 152 -23.34 44.73 2.25
CA GLY A 152 -24.55 45.57 2.41
C GLY A 152 -25.73 44.92 3.13
N ARG A 153 -25.62 43.67 3.58
CA ARG A 153 -26.59 43.02 4.47
C ARG A 153 -25.86 42.27 5.56
N ARG A 154 -26.34 42.39 6.80
CA ARG A 154 -26.13 41.33 7.79
C ARG A 154 -26.92 40.12 7.30
N THR A 155 -26.25 39.08 6.86
CA THR A 155 -26.88 37.76 6.70
C THR A 155 -27.48 37.35 8.04
N PRO A 156 -28.66 36.71 8.07
CA PRO A 156 -29.16 36.08 9.28
C PRO A 156 -28.10 35.11 9.81
N SER A 157 -28.01 34.98 11.13
CA SER A 157 -27.23 33.88 11.72
C SER A 157 -27.69 32.55 11.10
N PRO A 158 -26.77 31.68 10.64
CA PRO A 158 -27.14 30.39 10.07
C PRO A 158 -28.06 29.63 11.04
N SER A 159 -29.09 28.99 10.50
CA SER A 159 -30.14 28.30 11.28
C SER A 159 -29.54 27.21 12.17
N TYR A 160 -30.29 26.76 13.18
CA TYR A 160 -29.85 25.69 14.08
C TYR A 160 -29.47 24.41 13.30
N LEU A 161 -30.27 24.02 12.31
CA LEU A 161 -29.97 22.90 11.39
C LEU A 161 -28.69 23.16 10.57
N ASP A 162 -28.63 24.32 9.92
CA ASP A 162 -27.50 24.84 9.12
C ASP A 162 -26.16 24.68 9.89
N ARG A 163 -26.16 25.10 11.17
CA ARG A 163 -25.03 24.99 12.08
C ARG A 163 -24.70 23.53 12.44
N HIS A 164 -25.72 22.71 12.71
CA HIS A 164 -25.53 21.31 13.07
C HIS A 164 -24.85 20.52 11.94
N SER A 165 -25.34 20.64 10.70
CA SER A 165 -24.75 19.97 9.54
C SER A 165 -23.37 20.53 9.19
N THR A 166 -23.14 21.84 9.39
CA THR A 166 -21.79 22.42 9.24
C THR A 166 -20.81 21.85 10.27
N VAL A 167 -21.24 21.64 11.52
CA VAL A 167 -20.43 21.01 12.57
C VAL A 167 -20.15 19.55 12.25
N GLU A 168 -21.14 18.79 11.76
CA GLU A 168 -20.96 17.39 11.34
C GLU A 168 -19.95 17.25 10.19
N LEU A 169 -20.04 18.10 9.15
CA LEU A 169 -19.00 18.17 8.12
C LEU A 169 -17.63 18.53 8.71
N SER A 170 -17.55 19.46 9.66
CA SER A 170 -16.26 19.82 10.28
C SER A 170 -15.64 18.65 11.06
N ALA A 171 -16.47 17.84 11.74
CA ALA A 171 -16.04 16.64 12.45
C ALA A 171 -15.59 15.54 11.47
N LYS A 172 -16.33 15.30 10.39
CA LYS A 172 -15.94 14.36 9.31
C LYS A 172 -14.65 14.81 8.60
N ASN A 173 -14.46 16.11 8.38
CA ASN A 173 -13.21 16.66 7.85
C ASN A 173 -12.02 16.48 8.80
N ALA A 174 -12.24 16.51 10.13
CA ALA A 174 -11.20 16.20 11.11
C ALA A 174 -10.89 14.69 11.17
N GLU A 175 -11.92 13.83 11.08
CA GLU A 175 -11.79 12.37 10.98
C GLU A 175 -10.97 11.97 9.74
N LEU A 176 -11.23 12.59 8.59
CA LEU A 176 -10.44 12.41 7.37
C LEU A 176 -8.96 12.76 7.53
N ARG A 177 -8.65 13.91 8.14
CA ARG A 177 -7.25 14.32 8.39
C ARG A 177 -6.53 13.33 9.31
N LYS A 178 -7.20 12.84 10.34
CA LYS A 178 -6.66 11.79 11.22
C LYS A 178 -6.37 10.50 10.45
N LEU A 179 -7.33 10.03 9.64
CA LEU A 179 -7.20 8.77 8.90
C LEU A 179 -6.18 8.83 7.76
N ARG A 180 -5.98 10.00 7.12
CA ARG A 180 -4.86 10.22 6.18
C ARG A 180 -3.52 10.09 6.89
N LYS A 181 -3.32 10.85 7.98
CA LYS A 181 -2.11 10.74 8.78
C LYS A 181 -1.87 9.31 9.31
N GLU A 182 -2.90 8.61 9.80
CA GLU A 182 -2.76 7.23 10.26
C GLU A 182 -2.48 6.22 9.12
N THR A 183 -2.65 6.62 7.86
CA THR A 183 -2.20 5.85 6.68
C THR A 183 -0.76 6.19 6.33
N GLU A 184 -0.39 7.47 6.35
CA GLU A 184 0.98 7.98 6.16
C GLU A 184 1.94 7.40 7.22
N ASP A 185 1.61 7.51 8.52
CA ASP A 185 2.35 6.94 9.65
C ASP A 185 2.56 5.41 9.52
N LYS A 186 1.68 4.70 8.80
CA LYS A 186 1.78 3.26 8.54
C LYS A 186 2.58 2.94 7.28
N ASP A 187 2.51 3.76 6.24
CA ASP A 187 3.36 3.62 5.05
C ASP A 187 4.83 3.85 5.41
N ASP A 188 5.14 4.83 6.25
CA ASP A 188 6.48 5.00 6.83
C ASP A 188 6.93 3.76 7.61
N ARG A 189 6.08 3.20 8.48
CA ARG A 189 6.44 1.98 9.24
C ARG A 189 6.55 0.73 8.35
N ILE A 190 5.86 0.67 7.21
CA ILE A 190 6.02 -0.37 6.18
C ILE A 190 7.38 -0.23 5.50
N ASN A 191 7.81 1.00 5.19
CA ASN A 191 9.14 1.27 4.61
C ASN A 191 10.25 0.86 5.60
N GLU A 192 10.19 1.31 6.85
CA GLU A 192 11.13 0.91 7.91
C GLU A 192 11.26 -0.62 8.03
N LEU A 193 10.13 -1.33 8.15
CA LEU A 193 10.12 -2.80 8.25
C LEU A 193 10.56 -3.51 6.96
N THR A 194 10.49 -2.85 5.80
CA THR A 194 10.97 -3.37 4.52
C THR A 194 12.49 -3.21 4.39
N ASP A 195 13.06 -2.12 4.91
CA ASP A 195 14.50 -1.90 4.96
C ASP A 195 15.17 -2.77 6.04
N GLU A 196 14.56 -2.90 7.23
CA GLU A 196 14.94 -3.89 8.26
C GLU A 196 15.00 -5.31 7.64
N LEU A 197 13.99 -5.68 6.84
CA LEU A 197 13.93 -6.98 6.17
C LEU A 197 15.01 -7.16 5.09
N GLN A 198 15.24 -6.16 4.24
CA GLN A 198 16.27 -6.22 3.19
C GLN A 198 17.69 -6.31 3.77
N ALA A 199 17.96 -5.62 4.87
CA ALA A 199 19.24 -5.71 5.59
C ALA A 199 19.46 -7.14 6.13
N SER A 200 18.46 -7.71 6.80
CA SER A 200 18.50 -9.08 7.32
C SER A 200 18.63 -10.12 6.19
N GLU A 201 17.94 -9.95 5.06
CA GLU A 201 18.10 -10.79 3.86
C GLU A 201 19.51 -10.72 3.25
N ALA A 202 20.20 -9.59 3.38
CA ALA A 202 21.59 -9.44 2.93
C ALA A 202 22.57 -10.14 3.89
N GLU A 203 22.37 -10.02 5.20
CA GLU A 203 23.19 -10.70 6.20
C GLU A 203 23.05 -12.23 6.14
N VAL A 204 21.83 -12.76 6.02
CA VAL A 204 21.59 -14.21 5.85
C VAL A 204 22.25 -14.75 4.57
N ARG A 205 22.30 -13.98 3.48
CA ARG A 205 23.05 -14.38 2.27
C ARG A 205 24.55 -14.42 2.53
N LYS A 206 25.12 -13.35 3.10
CA LYS A 206 26.54 -13.25 3.42
C LYS A 206 27.02 -14.37 4.36
N LEU A 207 26.27 -14.67 5.43
CA LEU A 207 26.60 -15.76 6.36
C LEU A 207 26.50 -17.15 5.70
N LYS A 208 25.61 -17.35 4.73
CA LYS A 208 25.52 -18.59 3.94
C LYS A 208 26.69 -18.74 2.96
N GLU A 209 27.11 -17.65 2.32
CA GLU A 209 28.29 -17.61 1.46
C GLU A 209 29.57 -17.91 2.26
N GLU A 210 29.76 -17.26 3.42
CA GLU A 210 30.87 -17.53 4.35
C GLU A 210 30.88 -18.99 4.84
N ARG A 211 29.72 -19.56 5.20
CA ARG A 211 29.60 -20.99 5.53
C ARG A 211 30.03 -21.88 4.36
N ILE A 212 29.70 -21.53 3.11
CA ILE A 212 30.06 -22.34 1.94
C ILE A 212 31.58 -22.33 1.71
N GLU A 213 32.26 -21.19 1.89
CA GLU A 213 33.73 -21.14 1.78
C GLU A 213 34.41 -21.94 2.91
N LEU A 214 33.95 -21.80 4.16
CA LEU A 214 34.46 -22.59 5.29
C LEU A 214 34.33 -24.12 5.06
N VAL A 215 33.24 -24.55 4.41
CA VAL A 215 33.03 -25.96 4.01
C VAL A 215 34.01 -26.40 2.91
N LYS A 216 34.43 -25.52 2.00
CA LYS A 216 35.48 -25.84 1.00
C LYS A 216 36.85 -25.95 1.66
N ASP A 217 37.21 -24.99 2.51
CA ASP A 217 38.50 -24.98 3.20
C ASP A 217 38.67 -26.21 4.10
N ALA A 218 37.61 -26.61 4.81
CA ALA A 218 37.61 -27.84 5.62
C ALA A 218 37.85 -29.11 4.79
N ARG A 219 37.39 -29.15 3.52
CA ARG A 219 37.64 -30.26 2.58
C ARG A 219 39.06 -30.22 2.04
N ALA A 220 39.53 -29.08 1.53
CA ALA A 220 40.91 -28.93 1.05
C ALA A 220 41.93 -29.27 2.15
N ALA A 221 41.68 -28.85 3.40
CA ALA A 221 42.48 -29.22 4.56
C ALA A 221 42.39 -30.71 4.90
N LYS A 222 41.32 -31.43 4.56
CA LYS A 222 41.25 -32.90 4.66
C LYS A 222 42.08 -33.55 3.55
N ASP A 223 41.91 -33.14 2.31
CA ASP A 223 42.59 -33.75 1.15
C ASP A 223 44.12 -33.64 1.30
N LEU A 224 44.63 -32.48 1.77
CA LEU A 224 46.05 -32.28 2.11
C LEU A 224 46.55 -33.17 3.28
N ARG A 225 45.68 -33.62 4.20
CA ARG A 225 46.03 -34.58 5.26
C ARG A 225 46.07 -36.01 4.72
N ASP A 226 45.12 -36.39 3.89
CA ASP A 226 45.11 -37.68 3.18
C ASP A 226 46.37 -37.83 2.28
N GLU A 227 46.79 -36.75 1.60
CA GLU A 227 48.06 -36.69 0.85
C GLU A 227 49.29 -36.83 1.76
N LEU A 228 49.32 -36.12 2.90
CA LEU A 228 50.43 -36.17 3.86
C LEU A 228 50.64 -37.58 4.41
N ASP A 229 49.57 -38.28 4.78
CA ASP A 229 49.65 -39.67 5.25
C ASP A 229 50.16 -40.62 4.13
N CYS A 230 49.78 -40.37 2.88
CA CYS A 230 50.31 -41.09 1.71
C CYS A 230 51.81 -40.82 1.45
N VAL A 231 52.34 -39.66 1.86
CA VAL A 231 53.78 -39.35 1.82
C VAL A 231 54.50 -39.98 3.01
N GLN A 232 53.92 -39.92 4.22
CA GLN A 232 54.47 -40.51 5.44
C GLN A 232 54.73 -42.02 5.27
N GLN A 233 53.79 -42.77 4.67
CA GLN A 233 53.97 -44.21 4.39
C GLN A 233 55.09 -44.51 3.36
N LYS A 234 55.37 -43.58 2.43
CA LYS A 234 56.48 -43.72 1.48
C LYS A 234 57.83 -43.49 2.17
N LEU A 235 57.90 -42.52 3.10
CA LEU A 235 59.07 -42.27 3.92
C LEU A 235 59.39 -43.48 4.82
N ASP A 236 58.40 -44.01 5.55
CA ASP A 236 58.53 -45.22 6.38
C ASP A 236 59.04 -46.45 5.60
N LYS A 237 58.81 -46.49 4.28
CA LYS A 237 59.32 -47.54 3.38
C LYS A 237 60.74 -47.24 2.90
N LEU A 238 61.07 -45.99 2.58
CA LEU A 238 62.43 -45.57 2.21
C LEU A 238 63.40 -45.86 3.35
N ASP A 239 63.06 -45.41 4.56
CA ASP A 239 63.72 -45.72 5.82
C ASP A 239 64.08 -47.21 6.02
N LYS A 240 63.20 -48.13 5.62
CA LYS A 240 63.44 -49.58 5.72
C LYS A 240 64.49 -50.03 4.71
N LEU A 241 64.36 -49.59 3.46
CA LEU A 241 65.32 -49.86 2.41
C LEU A 241 66.70 -49.26 2.70
N GLU A 242 66.78 -48.09 3.35
CA GLU A 242 68.06 -47.48 3.76
C GLU A 242 68.76 -48.25 4.89
N ARG A 243 68.00 -48.77 5.88
CA ARG A 243 68.55 -49.66 6.91
C ARG A 243 69.03 -50.99 6.31
N GLU A 244 68.25 -51.58 5.40
CA GLU A 244 68.63 -52.80 4.67
C GLU A 244 69.88 -52.59 3.82
N ASN A 245 69.95 -51.49 3.06
CA ASN A 245 71.09 -51.14 2.21
C ASN A 245 72.37 -50.90 3.06
N SER A 246 72.23 -50.23 4.20
CA SER A 246 73.31 -50.01 5.17
C SER A 246 73.86 -51.33 5.73
N HIS A 247 72.98 -52.29 6.06
CA HIS A 247 73.36 -53.63 6.52
C HIS A 247 73.96 -54.52 5.39
N LEU A 248 73.54 -54.31 4.14
CA LEU A 248 74.18 -54.93 2.97
C LEU A 248 75.59 -54.36 2.73
N HIS A 249 75.81 -53.06 2.89
CA HIS A 249 77.14 -52.44 2.85
C HIS A 249 78.05 -53.01 3.95
N GLU A 250 77.56 -53.11 5.19
CA GLU A 250 78.30 -53.74 6.30
C GLU A 250 78.72 -55.20 5.99
N LYS A 251 77.82 -55.98 5.37
CA LYS A 251 78.11 -57.34 4.88
C LYS A 251 79.15 -57.35 3.77
N LEU A 252 79.10 -56.43 2.82
CA LEU A 252 80.10 -56.30 1.75
C LEU A 252 81.48 -55.94 2.31
N SER A 253 81.57 -55.02 3.28
CA SER A 253 82.84 -54.71 3.97
C SER A 253 83.43 -55.93 4.70
N LYS A 254 82.58 -56.74 5.35
CA LYS A 254 83.00 -57.98 6.01
C LYS A 254 83.49 -59.04 5.00
N LEU A 255 82.81 -59.17 3.85
CA LEU A 255 83.24 -60.06 2.78
C LEU A 255 84.57 -59.61 2.15
N ALA A 256 84.75 -58.32 1.91
CA ALA A 256 86.01 -57.76 1.41
C ALA A 256 87.18 -58.02 2.37
N TYR A 257 86.98 -57.82 3.68
CA TYR A 257 87.99 -58.15 4.70
C TYR A 257 88.39 -59.63 4.67
N VAL A 258 87.41 -60.55 4.64
CA VAL A 258 87.67 -61.99 4.55
C VAL A 258 88.35 -62.37 3.24
N GLN A 259 88.02 -61.71 2.13
CA GLN A 259 88.70 -61.91 0.84
C GLN A 259 90.18 -61.49 0.94
N THR A 260 90.49 -60.31 1.47
CA THR A 260 91.88 -59.86 1.66
C THR A 260 92.66 -60.80 2.59
N GLN A 261 92.03 -61.29 3.66
CA GLN A 261 92.64 -62.29 4.56
C GLN A 261 92.94 -63.61 3.83
N LEU A 262 92.01 -64.10 2.99
CA LEU A 262 92.19 -65.30 2.18
C LEU A 262 93.27 -65.10 1.10
N GLU A 263 93.38 -63.91 0.51
CA GLU A 263 94.42 -63.55 -0.47
C GLU A 263 95.80 -63.49 0.18
N HIS A 264 95.93 -62.94 1.39
CA HIS A 264 97.15 -62.99 2.19
C HIS A 264 97.55 -64.43 2.53
N GLN A 265 96.63 -65.26 3.06
CA GLN A 265 96.91 -66.68 3.33
C GLN A 265 97.31 -67.46 2.08
N ARG A 266 96.76 -67.11 0.90
CA ARG A 266 97.17 -67.69 -0.39
C ARG A 266 98.56 -67.20 -0.84
N ALA A 267 98.97 -65.98 -0.50
CA ALA A 267 100.32 -65.50 -0.75
C ALA A 267 101.35 -66.20 0.16
N ASP A 268 101.02 -66.33 1.44
CA ASP A 268 101.87 -67.00 2.44
C ASP A 268 102.05 -68.48 2.11
N ASN A 269 100.97 -69.18 1.74
CA ASN A 269 101.05 -70.58 1.31
C ASN A 269 101.96 -70.74 0.08
N ARG A 270 101.88 -69.85 -0.93
CA ARG A 270 102.79 -69.88 -2.10
C ARG A 270 104.25 -69.61 -1.72
N ALA A 271 104.50 -68.73 -0.75
CA ALA A 271 105.84 -68.50 -0.23
C ALA A 271 106.39 -69.75 0.48
N LEU A 272 105.54 -70.46 1.22
CA LEU A 272 105.90 -71.75 1.83
C LEU A 272 106.11 -72.85 0.78
N GLU A 273 105.24 -72.94 -0.23
CA GLU A 273 105.38 -73.87 -1.38
C GLU A 273 106.73 -73.65 -2.09
N THR A 274 107.06 -72.41 -2.48
CA THR A 274 108.36 -72.10 -3.11
C THR A 274 109.56 -72.31 -2.17
N SER A 275 109.39 -72.16 -0.85
CA SER A 275 110.45 -72.50 0.13
C SER A 275 110.63 -74.02 0.28
N ILE A 276 109.58 -74.81 0.09
CA ILE A 276 109.66 -76.28 0.04
C ILE A 276 110.36 -76.72 -1.25
N GLU A 277 109.98 -76.17 -2.41
CA GLU A 277 110.64 -76.45 -3.70
C GLU A 277 112.15 -76.14 -3.65
N GLN A 278 112.55 -75.05 -2.98
CA GLN A 278 113.96 -74.71 -2.76
C GLN A 278 114.67 -75.74 -1.88
N LEU A 279 114.09 -76.12 -0.74
CA LEU A 279 114.67 -77.12 0.17
C LEU A 279 114.71 -78.53 -0.46
N GLU A 280 113.74 -78.90 -1.29
CA GLU A 280 113.75 -80.16 -2.04
C GLU A 280 114.85 -80.16 -3.11
N SER A 281 115.08 -79.03 -3.79
CA SER A 281 116.20 -78.83 -4.71
C SER A 281 117.57 -78.94 -4.01
N GLU A 282 117.75 -78.27 -2.87
CA GLU A 282 118.97 -78.39 -2.04
C GLU A 282 119.19 -79.84 -1.55
N LEU A 283 118.14 -80.53 -1.13
CA LEU A 283 118.21 -81.94 -0.74
C LEU A 283 118.59 -82.87 -1.91
N GLU A 284 118.17 -82.57 -3.14
CA GLU A 284 118.54 -83.36 -4.31
C GLU A 284 120.00 -83.10 -4.74
N ILE A 285 120.48 -81.86 -4.65
CA ILE A 285 121.91 -81.53 -4.81
C ILE A 285 122.75 -82.33 -3.79
N LEU A 286 122.37 -82.30 -2.51
CA LEU A 286 123.07 -83.05 -1.46
C LEU A 286 122.99 -84.59 -1.65
N ARG A 287 121.94 -85.11 -2.29
CA ARG A 287 121.82 -86.54 -2.67
C ARG A 287 122.81 -86.88 -3.79
N GLU A 288 122.94 -86.05 -4.81
CA GLU A 288 123.84 -86.28 -5.94
C GLU A 288 125.32 -86.05 -5.54
N GLU A 289 125.63 -85.08 -4.68
CA GLU A 289 126.93 -84.95 -4.02
C GLU A 289 127.27 -86.19 -3.19
N LYS A 290 126.32 -86.71 -2.40
CA LYS A 290 126.51 -87.95 -1.65
C LYS A 290 126.72 -89.16 -2.56
N LYS A 291 126.01 -89.26 -3.69
CA LYS A 291 126.16 -90.32 -4.69
C LYS A 291 127.54 -90.25 -5.36
N THR A 292 127.96 -89.09 -5.84
CA THR A 292 129.29 -88.89 -6.44
C THR A 292 130.42 -89.13 -5.42
N HIS A 293 130.23 -88.79 -4.14
CA HIS A 293 131.17 -89.16 -3.08
C HIS A 293 131.22 -90.68 -2.82
N ILE A 294 130.09 -91.38 -2.91
CA ILE A 294 130.06 -92.86 -2.84
C ILE A 294 130.81 -93.46 -4.04
N GLU A 295 130.57 -92.99 -5.26
CA GLU A 295 131.30 -93.43 -6.46
C GLU A 295 132.80 -93.15 -6.39
N ALA A 296 133.19 -91.97 -5.89
CA ALA A 296 134.60 -91.64 -5.67
C ALA A 296 135.25 -92.57 -4.63
N ARG A 297 134.47 -92.99 -3.61
CA ARG A 297 134.93 -93.96 -2.61
C ARG A 297 135.03 -95.38 -3.19
N THR A 298 134.07 -95.87 -3.98
CA THR A 298 134.20 -97.20 -4.59
C THR A 298 135.38 -97.27 -5.55
N ARG A 299 135.61 -96.23 -6.37
CA ARG A 299 136.82 -96.13 -7.23
C ARG A 299 138.12 -96.14 -6.42
N LEU A 300 138.13 -95.52 -5.23
CA LEU A 300 139.27 -95.54 -4.32
C LEU A 300 139.48 -96.94 -3.70
N ASP A 301 138.41 -97.59 -3.26
CA ASP A 301 138.46 -98.94 -2.68
C ASP A 301 138.90 -99.98 -3.76
N GLU A 302 138.42 -99.84 -5.00
CA GLU A 302 138.86 -100.59 -6.19
C GLU A 302 140.34 -100.36 -6.51
N ALA A 303 140.81 -99.10 -6.52
CA ALA A 303 142.22 -98.77 -6.75
C ALA A 303 143.13 -99.33 -5.63
N GLN A 304 142.69 -99.29 -4.38
CA GLN A 304 143.38 -99.93 -3.25
C GLN A 304 143.37 -101.46 -3.36
N GLN A 305 142.30 -102.07 -3.90
CA GLN A 305 142.26 -103.51 -4.17
C GLN A 305 143.24 -103.88 -5.30
N SER A 306 143.25 -103.12 -6.40
CA SER A 306 144.22 -103.27 -7.50
C SER A 306 145.67 -103.13 -7.03
N MET A 307 145.98 -102.13 -6.20
CA MET A 307 147.30 -102.01 -5.57
C MET A 307 147.66 -103.22 -4.71
N ARG A 308 146.72 -103.78 -3.95
CA ARG A 308 146.95 -104.98 -3.13
C ARG A 308 147.20 -106.22 -4.00
N CYS A 309 146.47 -106.39 -5.10
CA CYS A 309 146.73 -107.45 -6.08
C CYS A 309 148.12 -107.29 -6.73
N LEU A 310 148.50 -106.08 -7.15
CA LEU A 310 149.83 -105.83 -7.70
C LEU A 310 150.95 -106.04 -6.65
N GLN A 311 150.69 -105.77 -5.37
CA GLN A 311 151.62 -106.10 -4.28
C GLN A 311 151.76 -107.60 -4.07
N THR A 312 150.67 -108.39 -4.14
CA THR A 312 150.76 -109.86 -4.09
C THR A 312 151.47 -110.42 -5.31
N ASP A 313 151.16 -109.93 -6.52
CA ASP A 313 151.84 -110.32 -7.76
C ASP A 313 153.36 -110.06 -7.67
N ILE A 314 153.77 -108.90 -7.16
CA ILE A 314 155.19 -108.56 -6.94
C ILE A 314 155.83 -109.51 -5.92
N CYS A 315 155.14 -109.86 -4.83
CA CYS A 315 155.63 -110.84 -3.87
C CYS A 315 155.78 -112.24 -4.50
N GLU A 316 154.83 -112.68 -5.31
CA GLU A 316 154.91 -113.94 -6.06
C GLU A 316 156.03 -113.93 -7.09
N LYS A 317 156.23 -112.83 -7.84
CA LYS A 317 157.35 -112.70 -8.78
C LYS A 317 158.70 -112.70 -8.06
N ASN A 318 158.81 -112.03 -6.91
CA ASN A 318 160.02 -112.04 -6.09
C ASN A 318 160.32 -113.46 -5.55
N SER A 319 159.33 -114.15 -4.99
CA SER A 319 159.46 -115.56 -4.59
C SER A 319 159.89 -116.44 -5.77
N LYS A 320 159.36 -116.21 -6.97
CA LYS A 320 159.76 -116.95 -8.17
C LYS A 320 161.17 -116.61 -8.66
N ILE A 321 161.64 -115.38 -8.46
CA ILE A 321 163.03 -114.97 -8.72
C ILE A 321 163.97 -115.63 -7.70
N GLU A 322 163.60 -115.68 -6.41
CA GLU A 322 164.35 -116.38 -5.37
C GLU A 322 164.48 -117.89 -5.69
N GLU A 323 163.38 -118.55 -6.08
CA GLU A 323 163.40 -119.94 -6.58
C GLU A 323 164.33 -120.11 -7.79
N LEU A 324 164.28 -119.20 -8.77
CA LEU A 324 165.11 -119.27 -9.98
C LEU A 324 166.60 -119.01 -9.70
N LEU A 325 166.95 -118.17 -8.72
CA LEU A 325 168.33 -117.94 -8.29
C LEU A 325 168.91 -119.16 -7.55
N VAL A 326 168.09 -119.85 -6.74
CA VAL A 326 168.46 -121.14 -6.13
C VAL A 326 168.65 -122.21 -7.21
N GLU A 327 167.75 -122.28 -8.19
CA GLU A 327 167.85 -123.25 -9.31
C GLU A 327 169.04 -122.94 -10.24
N GLN A 328 169.34 -121.67 -10.51
CA GLN A 328 170.56 -121.26 -11.22
C GLN A 328 171.80 -121.73 -10.46
N SER A 329 171.87 -121.48 -9.14
CA SER A 329 172.99 -121.94 -8.30
C SER A 329 173.16 -123.47 -8.32
N ARG A 330 172.03 -124.20 -8.40
CA ARG A 330 172.01 -125.67 -8.55
C ARG A 330 172.56 -126.10 -9.92
N LEU A 331 172.12 -125.46 -11.00
CA LEU A 331 172.56 -125.76 -12.37
C LEU A 331 174.02 -125.37 -12.64
N GLU A 332 174.51 -124.27 -12.06
CA GLU A 332 175.93 -123.89 -12.12
C GLU A 332 176.82 -124.94 -11.42
N SER A 333 176.34 -125.51 -10.30
CA SER A 333 176.99 -126.61 -9.59
C SER A 333 176.99 -127.91 -10.42
N GLU A 334 175.90 -128.22 -11.13
CA GLU A 334 175.83 -129.36 -12.04
C GLU A 334 176.72 -129.18 -13.27
N LEU A 335 176.80 -127.97 -13.84
CA LEU A 335 177.72 -127.64 -14.93
C LEU A 335 179.18 -127.78 -14.51
N MET A 336 179.55 -127.36 -13.31
CA MET A 336 180.90 -127.56 -12.76
C MET A 336 181.26 -129.06 -12.68
N CYS A 337 180.29 -129.91 -12.28
CA CYS A 337 180.45 -131.36 -12.24
C CYS A 337 180.53 -132.01 -13.63
N LEU A 338 179.71 -131.55 -14.59
CA LEU A 338 179.70 -132.04 -15.97
C LEU A 338 180.96 -131.65 -16.73
N ASN A 339 181.46 -130.43 -16.56
CA ASN A 339 182.68 -129.97 -17.23
C ASN A 339 183.91 -130.78 -16.79
N GLY A 340 183.95 -131.20 -15.51
CA GLY A 340 184.95 -132.15 -15.02
C GLY A 340 184.90 -133.53 -15.71
N LYS A 341 183.71 -133.99 -16.14
CA LYS A 341 183.54 -135.24 -16.90
C LYS A 341 183.83 -135.10 -18.39
N ILE A 342 183.63 -133.91 -18.98
CA ILE A 342 183.99 -133.65 -20.38
C ILE A 342 185.51 -133.77 -20.57
N LEU A 343 186.29 -133.18 -19.64
CA LEU A 343 187.75 -133.34 -19.56
C LEU A 343 188.23 -134.80 -19.41
N GLU A 344 187.37 -135.71 -18.95
CA GLU A 344 187.66 -137.15 -18.85
C GLU A 344 187.24 -137.91 -20.12
N MET A 345 186.20 -137.44 -20.83
CA MET A 345 185.62 -138.02 -22.05
C MET A 345 186.36 -137.65 -23.34
N GLU A 346 187.02 -136.49 -23.41
CA GLU A 346 187.76 -136.01 -24.60
C GLU A 346 188.95 -136.91 -25.02
N ARG A 347 189.22 -137.98 -24.28
CA ARG A 347 190.40 -138.85 -24.47
C ARG A 347 190.17 -140.08 -25.37
N LEU A 348 188.96 -140.35 -25.90
CA LEU A 348 188.59 -141.68 -26.45
C LEU A 348 187.53 -141.77 -27.63
N ASN A 349 187.35 -140.85 -28.61
CA ASN A 349 186.34 -141.06 -29.71
C ASN A 349 186.46 -140.27 -31.07
N GLU A 350 185.89 -140.78 -32.21
CA GLU A 350 185.76 -140.15 -33.58
C GLU A 350 184.48 -140.59 -34.45
N SER A 351 183.70 -139.67 -35.15
CA SER A 351 182.59 -139.80 -36.25
C SER A 351 181.03 -139.99 -35.91
N ALA A 352 179.92 -139.94 -36.75
CA ALA A 352 179.31 -139.26 -38.00
C ALA A 352 177.81 -139.79 -38.36
N ASN A 353 176.87 -139.44 -39.32
CA ASN A 353 176.26 -138.25 -40.07
C ASN A 353 174.97 -138.52 -41.04
N HIS A 354 174.12 -137.49 -41.44
CA HIS A 354 173.24 -137.26 -42.70
C HIS A 354 171.64 -137.46 -42.87
N LEU A 355 170.97 -137.01 -44.01
CA LEU A 355 169.49 -136.53 -44.19
C LEU A 355 168.78 -136.57 -45.65
N GLY A 356 167.41 -136.38 -45.86
CA GLY A 356 166.71 -135.86 -47.14
C GLY A 356 165.20 -136.20 -47.63
N HIS A 357 164.57 -135.40 -48.57
CA HIS A 357 163.43 -135.62 -49.62
C HIS A 357 161.91 -135.08 -49.56
N GLU A 358 161.19 -134.84 -50.73
CA GLU A 358 159.82 -134.15 -50.96
C GLU A 358 158.86 -134.62 -52.18
N SER A 359 157.69 -133.97 -52.58
CA SER A 359 156.65 -134.37 -53.66
C SER A 359 155.55 -133.32 -54.23
N PHE A 360 154.60 -133.64 -55.21
CA PHE A 360 153.64 -132.73 -56.01
C PHE A 360 152.38 -133.32 -56.85
N GLY A 361 151.52 -132.55 -57.62
CA GLY A 361 150.41 -132.94 -58.63
C GLY A 361 149.47 -131.76 -59.19
N SER A 362 148.39 -131.73 -60.08
CA SER A 362 147.67 -132.52 -61.19
C SER A 362 146.52 -131.68 -61.98
N LEU A 363 145.77 -132.14 -63.07
CA LEU A 363 144.76 -131.34 -63.95
C LEU A 363 143.73 -132.11 -64.91
N ALA A 364 142.53 -131.56 -65.35
CA ALA A 364 141.71 -131.91 -66.60
C ALA A 364 140.28 -131.23 -66.82
N ASP A 365 139.95 -130.53 -67.95
CA ASP A 365 138.57 -130.10 -68.40
C ASP A 365 138.44 -129.50 -69.85
N GLU A 366 138.02 -130.25 -70.91
CA GLU A 366 137.66 -129.70 -72.26
C GLU A 366 137.06 -130.77 -73.24
N MET A 367 135.91 -130.56 -73.94
CA MET A 367 135.60 -131.09 -75.33
C MET A 367 134.16 -130.91 -75.93
N ALA A 368 133.08 -130.70 -75.17
CA ALA A 368 131.74 -131.23 -75.57
C ALA A 368 130.75 -130.33 -76.37
N ASP A 369 131.12 -129.17 -76.90
CA ASP A 369 130.13 -128.07 -77.15
C ASP A 369 129.46 -127.99 -78.55
N SER A 370 129.50 -129.04 -79.38
CA SER A 370 129.21 -128.93 -80.83
C SER A 370 127.73 -129.05 -81.28
N GLU A 371 126.84 -129.63 -80.47
CA GLU A 371 125.52 -130.13 -80.97
C GLU A 371 124.37 -129.10 -80.98
N ARG A 372 124.55 -127.86 -80.49
CA ARG A 372 123.42 -127.00 -80.08
C ARG A 372 122.84 -126.04 -81.12
N SER A 373 123.43 -125.93 -82.32
CA SER A 373 123.21 -124.76 -83.21
C SER A 373 121.87 -124.75 -83.98
N GLU A 374 121.37 -125.90 -84.44
CA GLU A 374 120.39 -125.96 -85.54
C GLU A 374 118.94 -125.60 -85.14
N VAL A 375 118.56 -125.83 -83.87
CA VAL A 375 117.15 -125.74 -83.40
C VAL A 375 116.60 -124.31 -83.36
N VAL A 376 117.45 -123.28 -83.40
CA VAL A 376 117.05 -121.89 -83.10
C VAL A 376 116.31 -121.21 -84.26
N GLN A 377 116.68 -121.45 -85.51
CA GLN A 377 116.24 -120.62 -86.66
C GLN A 377 114.73 -120.71 -86.91
N LEU A 378 114.14 -121.90 -86.90
CA LEU A 378 112.72 -122.15 -87.23
C LEU A 378 111.73 -121.43 -86.31
N ARG A 379 112.13 -121.09 -85.07
CA ARG A 379 111.26 -120.36 -84.12
C ARG A 379 111.13 -118.86 -84.45
N SER A 380 112.00 -118.30 -85.29
CA SER A 380 112.03 -116.86 -85.58
C SER A 380 110.95 -116.40 -86.55
N GLU A 381 110.56 -117.25 -87.50
CA GLU A 381 109.75 -116.86 -88.65
C GLU A 381 108.25 -116.84 -88.32
N ASN A 382 107.76 -117.87 -87.64
CA ASN A 382 106.35 -117.99 -87.23
C ASN A 382 105.89 -116.83 -86.30
N ARG A 383 106.84 -116.16 -85.62
CA ARG A 383 106.58 -115.00 -84.76
C ARG A 383 106.20 -113.74 -85.54
N LYS A 384 106.63 -113.59 -86.80
CA LYS A 384 106.44 -112.36 -87.60
C LYS A 384 105.00 -112.16 -88.08
N LEU A 385 104.33 -113.24 -88.52
CA LEU A 385 103.02 -113.14 -89.17
C LEU A 385 101.88 -112.69 -88.25
N ARG A 386 101.94 -113.00 -86.94
CA ARG A 386 100.89 -112.61 -85.98
C ARG A 386 100.84 -111.09 -85.77
N LEU A 387 102.01 -110.46 -85.63
CA LEU A 387 102.16 -109.03 -85.34
C LEU A 387 101.48 -108.10 -86.37
N LEU A 388 101.34 -108.55 -87.62
CA LEU A 388 100.74 -107.73 -88.68
C LEU A 388 99.23 -107.57 -88.50
N VAL A 389 98.53 -108.64 -88.08
CA VAL A 389 97.06 -108.63 -87.91
C VAL A 389 96.67 -107.71 -86.74
N ASP A 390 97.32 -107.89 -85.60
CA ASP A 390 97.07 -107.11 -84.37
C ASP A 390 97.16 -105.59 -84.63
N SER A 391 98.14 -105.17 -85.44
CA SER A 391 98.37 -103.76 -85.78
C SER A 391 97.17 -103.06 -86.45
N THR A 392 96.36 -103.80 -87.22
CA THR A 392 95.26 -103.21 -88.01
C THR A 392 94.00 -102.97 -87.18
N ASN A 393 93.64 -103.90 -86.28
CA ASN A 393 92.48 -103.73 -85.38
C ASN A 393 92.70 -102.58 -84.39
N ILE A 394 93.93 -102.41 -83.88
CA ILE A 394 94.32 -101.32 -82.98
C ILE A 394 94.02 -99.95 -83.61
N SER A 395 94.31 -99.77 -84.90
CA SER A 395 94.09 -98.51 -85.62
C SER A 395 92.60 -98.11 -85.71
N LEU A 396 91.70 -99.08 -85.88
CA LEU A 396 90.27 -98.80 -85.98
C LEU A 396 89.65 -98.39 -84.63
N GLU A 397 90.08 -99.00 -83.52
CA GLU A 397 89.66 -98.56 -82.19
C GLU A 397 90.22 -97.17 -81.83
N GLN A 398 91.48 -96.90 -82.18
CA GLN A 398 92.09 -95.58 -81.99
C GLN A 398 91.28 -94.47 -82.69
N SER A 399 90.80 -94.70 -83.91
CA SER A 399 89.97 -93.75 -84.66
C SER A 399 88.65 -93.42 -83.94
N LYS A 400 87.89 -94.44 -83.49
CA LYS A 400 86.64 -94.21 -82.73
C LYS A 400 86.90 -93.50 -81.40
N LYS A 401 88.00 -93.85 -80.73
CA LYS A 401 88.39 -93.26 -79.44
C LYS A 401 88.81 -91.78 -79.59
N LEU A 402 89.43 -91.41 -80.71
CA LEU A 402 89.77 -90.02 -81.02
C LEU A 402 88.53 -89.12 -81.18
N GLU A 403 87.48 -89.61 -81.86
CA GLU A 403 86.27 -88.80 -82.06
C GLU A 403 85.43 -88.68 -80.78
N GLN A 404 85.37 -89.74 -79.97
CA GLN A 404 84.81 -89.68 -78.61
C GLN A 404 85.55 -88.64 -77.74
N MET A 405 86.89 -88.65 -77.76
CA MET A 405 87.72 -87.68 -77.02
C MET A 405 87.50 -86.23 -77.47
N ARG A 406 87.19 -85.98 -78.75
CA ARG A 406 86.88 -84.64 -79.28
C ARG A 406 85.56 -84.08 -78.74
N ILE A 407 84.50 -84.89 -78.76
CA ILE A 407 83.19 -84.47 -78.23
C ILE A 407 83.30 -84.18 -76.73
N GLU A 408 84.01 -85.04 -75.98
CA GLU A 408 84.28 -84.77 -74.57
C GLU A 408 85.20 -83.56 -74.33
N GLN A 409 86.10 -83.23 -75.25
CA GLN A 409 86.91 -82.01 -75.17
C GLN A 409 86.04 -80.75 -75.40
N GLU A 410 85.22 -80.72 -76.44
CA GLU A 410 84.34 -79.57 -76.73
C GLU A 410 83.32 -79.35 -75.59
N GLN A 411 82.84 -80.43 -74.96
CA GLN A 411 82.00 -80.34 -73.77
C GLN A 411 82.77 -79.74 -72.59
N ARG A 412 83.96 -80.25 -72.26
CA ARG A 412 84.82 -79.72 -71.19
C ARG A 412 85.21 -78.25 -71.42
N GLU A 413 85.39 -77.83 -72.67
CA GLU A 413 85.71 -76.43 -73.01
C GLU A 413 84.52 -75.49 -72.76
N LYS A 414 83.27 -75.96 -72.95
CA LYS A 414 82.05 -75.22 -72.57
C LYS A 414 81.88 -75.16 -71.05
N ASP A 415 81.97 -76.30 -70.38
CA ASP A 415 81.87 -76.40 -68.92
C ASP A 415 82.95 -75.50 -68.24
N PHE A 416 84.16 -75.43 -68.82
CA PHE A 416 85.23 -74.54 -68.38
C PHE A 416 84.95 -73.06 -68.68
N ALA A 417 84.32 -72.73 -69.81
CA ALA A 417 83.95 -71.35 -70.13
C ALA A 417 82.85 -70.82 -69.20
N GLU A 418 81.84 -71.64 -68.88
CA GLU A 418 80.75 -71.31 -67.97
C GLU A 418 81.28 -71.15 -66.53
N THR A 419 82.01 -72.15 -66.01
CA THR A 419 82.62 -72.05 -64.67
C THR A 419 83.64 -70.91 -64.56
N LYS A 420 84.34 -70.54 -65.65
CA LYS A 420 85.18 -69.33 -65.66
C LYS A 420 84.33 -68.05 -65.54
N ALA A 421 83.23 -67.94 -66.28
CA ALA A 421 82.34 -66.77 -66.21
C ALA A 421 81.70 -66.62 -64.81
N GLU A 422 81.31 -67.72 -64.17
CA GLU A 422 80.87 -67.74 -62.78
C GLU A 422 81.97 -67.31 -61.81
N ASN A 423 83.20 -67.84 -61.96
CA ASN A 423 84.34 -67.41 -61.14
C ASN A 423 84.65 -65.92 -61.29
N GLU A 424 84.58 -65.36 -62.50
CA GLU A 424 84.75 -63.91 -62.70
C GLU A 424 83.61 -63.10 -62.05
N LEU A 425 82.37 -63.61 -62.02
CA LEU A 425 81.25 -62.96 -61.32
C LEU A 425 81.46 -63.01 -59.80
N ILE A 426 81.85 -64.16 -59.26
CA ILE A 426 82.15 -64.36 -57.84
C ILE A 426 83.34 -63.50 -57.41
N GLN A 427 84.39 -63.36 -58.22
CA GLN A 427 85.51 -62.47 -57.94
C GLN A 427 85.08 -60.99 -57.88
N ARG A 428 84.20 -60.53 -58.78
CA ARG A 428 83.63 -59.16 -58.73
C ARG A 428 82.78 -58.95 -57.47
N GLN A 429 82.01 -59.96 -57.06
CA GLN A 429 81.22 -59.92 -55.82
C GLN A 429 82.11 -59.91 -54.58
N LEU A 430 83.11 -60.79 -54.50
CA LEU A 430 84.09 -60.84 -53.41
C LEU A 430 84.84 -59.52 -53.29
N HIS A 431 85.36 -58.96 -54.38
CA HIS A 431 86.05 -57.68 -54.35
C HIS A 431 85.14 -56.51 -53.91
N THR A 432 83.85 -56.55 -54.28
CA THR A 432 82.86 -55.59 -53.77
C THR A 432 82.62 -55.75 -52.27
N LEU A 433 82.59 -56.99 -51.77
CA LEU A 433 82.47 -57.29 -50.34
C LEU A 433 83.74 -56.91 -49.56
N GLU A 434 84.94 -57.15 -50.10
CA GLU A 434 86.22 -56.70 -49.51
C GLU A 434 86.24 -55.19 -49.33
N ILE A 435 85.80 -54.42 -50.34
CA ILE A 435 85.72 -52.96 -50.26
C ILE A 435 84.71 -52.53 -49.19
N THR A 436 83.52 -53.15 -49.12
CA THR A 436 82.53 -52.78 -48.08
C THR A 436 82.96 -53.20 -46.67
N LEU A 437 83.61 -54.35 -46.51
CA LEU A 437 84.20 -54.79 -45.23
C LEU A 437 85.33 -53.86 -44.79
N SER A 438 86.22 -53.44 -45.69
CA SER A 438 87.27 -52.46 -45.40
C SER A 438 86.68 -51.10 -44.98
N GLN A 439 85.66 -50.61 -45.69
CA GLN A 439 84.95 -49.37 -45.32
C GLN A 439 84.21 -49.47 -43.98
N LEU A 440 83.62 -50.63 -43.66
CA LEU A 440 82.97 -50.86 -42.37
C LEU A 440 84.00 -50.99 -41.24
N ASN A 441 85.12 -51.69 -41.47
CA ASN A 441 86.18 -51.85 -40.48
C ASN A 441 86.86 -50.53 -40.14
N ASN A 442 87.08 -49.66 -41.14
CA ASN A 442 87.60 -48.31 -40.91
C ASN A 442 86.61 -47.48 -40.07
N LYS A 443 85.31 -47.50 -40.38
CA LYS A 443 84.27 -46.83 -39.57
C LYS A 443 84.16 -47.37 -38.15
N ILE A 444 84.31 -48.69 -37.97
CA ILE A 444 84.38 -49.29 -36.63
C ILE A 444 85.60 -48.71 -35.91
N SER A 445 86.80 -48.77 -36.51
CA SER A 445 88.02 -48.20 -35.93
C SER A 445 87.90 -46.71 -35.60
N GLU A 446 87.25 -45.91 -36.45
CA GLU A 446 86.96 -44.49 -36.20
C GLU A 446 86.08 -44.32 -34.96
N THR A 447 84.93 -45.01 -34.91
CA THR A 447 84.01 -44.94 -33.75
C THR A 447 84.59 -45.55 -32.46
N GLU A 448 85.52 -46.50 -32.54
CA GLU A 448 86.23 -47.02 -31.37
C GLU A 448 87.26 -46.01 -30.83
N MET A 449 87.96 -45.28 -31.70
CA MET A 449 88.83 -44.17 -31.28
C MET A 449 88.02 -43.04 -30.63
N GLU A 450 86.92 -42.59 -31.26
CA GLU A 450 86.02 -41.58 -30.69
C GLU A 450 85.46 -42.01 -29.32
N ARG A 451 85.01 -43.27 -29.20
CA ARG A 451 84.53 -43.87 -27.95
C ARG A 451 85.60 -43.88 -26.87
N ASP A 452 86.84 -44.21 -27.21
CA ASP A 452 87.93 -44.36 -26.24
C ASP A 452 88.59 -43.01 -25.89
N GLU A 453 88.45 -41.99 -26.74
CA GLU A 453 88.73 -40.59 -26.43
C GLU A 453 87.66 -40.02 -25.47
N LEU A 454 86.37 -40.18 -25.80
CA LEU A 454 85.26 -39.81 -24.90
C LEU A 454 85.30 -40.54 -23.54
N ARG A 455 85.87 -41.75 -23.49
CA ARG A 455 86.13 -42.45 -22.22
C ARG A 455 87.24 -41.76 -21.40
N LYS A 456 88.33 -41.32 -22.03
CA LYS A 456 89.39 -40.56 -21.34
C LYS A 456 88.85 -39.24 -20.81
N ASP A 457 88.18 -38.44 -21.63
CA ASP A 457 87.56 -37.17 -21.23
C ASP A 457 86.62 -37.34 -20.04
N ARG A 458 85.78 -38.39 -20.08
CA ARG A 458 84.89 -38.77 -18.97
C ARG A 458 85.67 -39.17 -17.72
N ASP A 459 86.69 -40.02 -17.86
CA ASP A 459 87.41 -40.58 -16.71
C ASP A 459 88.35 -39.55 -16.07
N GLU A 460 88.92 -38.62 -16.85
CA GLU A 460 89.61 -37.41 -16.36
C GLU A 460 88.64 -36.45 -15.68
N SER A 461 87.46 -36.21 -16.25
CA SER A 461 86.40 -35.41 -15.61
C SER A 461 85.93 -36.02 -14.29
N VAL A 462 85.75 -37.34 -14.24
CA VAL A 462 85.41 -38.10 -13.02
C VAL A 462 86.55 -38.02 -12.01
N MET A 463 87.81 -38.14 -12.43
CA MET A 463 88.97 -38.02 -11.52
C MET A 463 89.07 -36.60 -10.94
N SER A 464 88.87 -35.57 -11.76
CA SER A 464 88.81 -34.17 -11.35
C SER A 464 87.68 -33.91 -10.34
N LEU A 465 86.49 -34.45 -10.59
CA LEU A 465 85.36 -34.39 -9.65
C LEU A 465 85.62 -35.17 -8.36
N ILE A 466 86.29 -36.33 -8.42
CA ILE A 466 86.68 -37.11 -7.24
C ILE A 466 87.70 -36.34 -6.41
N ASP A 467 88.72 -35.72 -7.02
CA ASP A 467 89.72 -34.95 -6.30
C ASP A 467 89.19 -33.61 -5.77
N ALA A 468 88.27 -32.95 -6.49
CA ALA A 468 87.51 -31.83 -5.96
C ALA A 468 86.67 -32.27 -4.75
N ARG A 469 85.95 -33.40 -4.84
CA ARG A 469 85.16 -33.96 -3.74
C ARG A 469 86.02 -34.39 -2.54
N LYS A 470 87.22 -34.95 -2.76
CA LYS A 470 88.19 -35.25 -1.69
C LYS A 470 88.65 -33.96 -1.01
N LYS A 471 89.03 -32.94 -1.76
CA LYS A 471 89.48 -31.64 -1.23
C LYS A 471 88.36 -30.95 -0.43
N PHE A 472 87.12 -30.97 -0.93
CA PHE A 472 85.96 -30.50 -0.17
C PHE A 472 85.70 -31.33 1.10
N ALA A 473 85.77 -32.66 1.02
CA ALA A 473 85.59 -33.53 2.18
C ALA A 473 86.71 -33.37 3.24
N GLN A 474 87.95 -33.10 2.81
CA GLN A 474 89.07 -32.77 3.69
C GLN A 474 88.86 -31.42 4.38
N PHE A 475 88.51 -30.36 3.63
CA PHE A 475 88.13 -29.07 4.21
C PHE A 475 86.95 -29.19 5.20
N GLN A 476 85.94 -29.98 4.87
CA GLN A 476 84.76 -30.19 5.71
C GLN A 476 85.10 -31.00 6.96
N ALA A 477 85.93 -32.04 6.86
CA ALA A 477 86.42 -32.82 8.00
C ALA A 477 87.35 -32.00 8.91
N GLU A 478 88.22 -31.15 8.36
CA GLU A 478 89.10 -30.26 9.14
C GLU A 478 88.35 -29.13 9.87
N PHE A 479 87.12 -28.80 9.44
CA PHE A 479 86.21 -27.94 10.17
C PHE A 479 85.37 -28.71 11.20
N CYS A 480 84.80 -29.86 10.83
CA CYS A 480 84.02 -30.70 11.76
C CYS A 480 84.87 -31.18 12.94
N CYS A 481 86.06 -31.75 12.72
CA CYS A 481 86.91 -32.27 13.78
C CYS A 481 87.29 -31.23 14.85
N LYS A 482 87.35 -29.93 14.48
CA LYS A 482 87.65 -28.84 15.42
C LYS A 482 86.47 -28.49 16.32
N PHE A 483 85.23 -28.61 15.84
CA PHE A 483 84.03 -28.45 16.67
C PHE A 483 83.69 -29.72 17.45
N GLU A 484 83.90 -30.89 16.84
CA GLU A 484 83.64 -32.19 17.46
C GLU A 484 84.57 -32.47 18.65
N GLN A 485 85.86 -32.09 18.58
CA GLN A 485 86.77 -32.20 19.73
C GLN A 485 86.32 -31.40 20.96
N GLU A 486 85.59 -30.30 20.79
CA GLU A 486 85.10 -29.49 21.91
C GLU A 486 83.72 -29.96 22.43
N ALA A 487 82.91 -30.59 21.57
CA ALA A 487 81.55 -31.04 21.89
C ALA A 487 81.45 -32.51 22.39
N GLN A 488 82.31 -33.41 21.93
CA GLN A 488 82.21 -34.85 22.23
C GLN A 488 82.56 -35.18 23.69
N SER A 489 83.34 -34.34 24.38
CA SER A 489 83.78 -34.61 25.77
C SER A 489 82.67 -34.53 26.84
N LYS A 490 81.42 -34.16 26.49
CA LYS A 490 80.30 -34.06 27.45
C LYS A 490 79.09 -34.94 27.15
N THR A 491 78.92 -35.40 25.91
CA THR A 491 77.60 -35.81 25.39
C THR A 491 77.33 -37.32 25.41
N GLU A 492 78.31 -38.16 25.80
CA GLU A 492 78.11 -39.62 25.84
C GLU A 492 77.36 -40.13 27.09
N MET A 493 77.33 -39.37 28.19
CA MET A 493 76.63 -39.80 29.42
C MET A 493 75.12 -39.50 29.40
N GLU A 494 74.72 -38.38 28.80
CA GLU A 494 73.31 -37.95 28.69
C GLU A 494 72.50 -38.84 27.70
N ARG A 495 73.20 -39.49 26.76
CA ARG A 495 72.59 -40.14 25.58
C ARG A 495 71.69 -41.34 25.87
N ASP A 496 71.92 -42.08 26.96
CA ASP A 496 71.11 -43.27 27.32
C ASP A 496 69.97 -42.97 28.30
N GLU A 497 70.03 -41.84 29.03
CA GLU A 497 68.89 -41.33 29.80
C GLU A 497 67.87 -40.68 28.84
N LEU A 498 68.35 -39.81 27.94
CA LEU A 498 67.57 -39.23 26.84
C LEU A 498 66.87 -40.25 25.94
N ARG A 499 67.35 -41.50 25.86
CA ARG A 499 66.71 -42.55 25.05
C ARG A 499 65.40 -43.07 25.65
N LYS A 500 65.25 -43.10 26.97
CA LYS A 500 63.95 -43.41 27.61
C LYS A 500 62.99 -42.24 27.50
N ASP A 501 63.46 -41.04 27.87
CA ASP A 501 62.68 -39.82 27.80
C ASP A 501 62.19 -39.54 26.37
N ARG A 502 63.00 -39.84 25.34
CA ARG A 502 62.59 -39.79 23.93
C ARG A 502 61.45 -40.75 23.63
N ASP A 503 61.49 -42.00 24.08
CA ASP A 503 60.48 -43.00 23.69
C ASP A 503 59.15 -42.79 24.44
N GLU A 504 59.20 -42.34 25.69
CA GLU A 504 58.02 -41.83 26.40
C GLU A 504 57.51 -40.52 25.79
N SER A 505 58.39 -39.59 25.40
CA SER A 505 58.01 -38.35 24.71
C SER A 505 57.44 -38.61 23.32
N VAL A 506 57.93 -39.59 22.56
CA VAL A 506 57.39 -39.98 21.25
C VAL A 506 56.00 -40.58 21.41
N MET A 507 55.77 -41.44 22.41
CA MET A 507 54.42 -41.97 22.64
C MET A 507 53.47 -40.89 23.17
N SER A 508 53.95 -40.00 24.04
CA SER A 508 53.23 -38.80 24.48
C SER A 508 52.93 -37.83 23.32
N LEU A 509 53.84 -37.68 22.36
CA LEU A 509 53.64 -36.88 21.13
C LEU A 509 52.67 -37.55 20.16
N ILE A 510 52.67 -38.89 20.02
CA ILE A 510 51.68 -39.61 19.23
C ILE A 510 50.28 -39.45 19.85
N ASP A 511 50.18 -39.56 21.17
CA ASP A 511 48.92 -39.42 21.88
C ASP A 511 48.46 -37.95 21.90
N ALA A 512 49.37 -37.00 22.02
CA ALA A 512 49.12 -35.56 21.85
C ALA A 512 48.74 -35.21 20.40
N ARG A 513 49.31 -35.86 19.38
CA ARG A 513 48.96 -35.69 17.95
C ARG A 513 47.59 -36.29 17.63
N LYS A 514 47.23 -37.43 18.23
CA LYS A 514 45.85 -37.97 18.21
C LYS A 514 44.87 -37.02 18.89
N LYS A 515 45.20 -36.55 20.10
CA LYS A 515 44.39 -35.56 20.83
C LYS A 515 44.25 -34.27 20.04
N PHE A 516 45.31 -33.75 19.41
CA PHE A 516 45.24 -32.58 18.53
C PHE A 516 44.38 -32.83 17.29
N ALA A 517 44.49 -33.99 16.63
CA ALA A 517 43.66 -34.33 15.47
C ALA A 517 42.17 -34.43 15.86
N GLN A 518 41.87 -35.04 17.00
CA GLN A 518 40.51 -35.07 17.57
C GLN A 518 40.02 -33.67 17.95
N PHE A 519 40.83 -32.88 18.65
CA PHE A 519 40.51 -31.51 19.06
C PHE A 519 40.29 -30.59 17.86
N GLN A 520 41.07 -30.75 16.79
CA GLN A 520 40.95 -30.00 15.53
C GLN A 520 39.71 -30.44 14.74
N ALA A 521 39.40 -31.74 14.67
CA ALA A 521 38.16 -32.23 14.06
C ALA A 521 36.92 -31.75 14.84
N GLU A 522 36.96 -31.80 16.18
CA GLU A 522 35.94 -31.23 17.04
C GLU A 522 35.83 -29.71 16.88
N PHE A 523 36.94 -28.97 16.76
CA PHE A 523 36.90 -27.52 16.54
C PHE A 523 36.30 -27.17 15.18
N CYS A 524 36.70 -27.85 14.09
CA CYS A 524 36.08 -27.65 12.78
C CYS A 524 34.57 -27.92 12.84
N CYS A 525 34.15 -29.04 13.43
CA CYS A 525 32.74 -29.40 13.52
C CYS A 525 31.95 -28.43 14.42
N LYS A 526 32.51 -27.99 15.56
CA LYS A 526 31.90 -26.97 16.42
C LYS A 526 31.78 -25.62 15.71
N PHE A 527 32.80 -25.18 14.97
CA PHE A 527 32.77 -23.90 14.26
C PHE A 527 31.78 -23.93 13.07
N GLU A 528 31.73 -25.03 12.33
CA GLU A 528 30.74 -25.27 11.26
C GLU A 528 29.31 -25.30 11.82
N GLN A 529 29.11 -25.93 12.99
CA GLN A 529 27.83 -26.01 13.71
C GLN A 529 27.42 -24.65 14.32
N GLU A 530 28.36 -23.87 14.85
CA GLU A 530 28.13 -22.53 15.42
C GLU A 530 27.79 -21.52 14.31
N ALA A 531 28.51 -21.53 13.19
CA ALA A 531 28.18 -20.73 12.01
C ALA A 531 26.78 -21.10 11.46
N GLN A 532 26.46 -22.39 11.42
CA GLN A 532 25.14 -22.85 10.99
C GLN A 532 24.02 -22.50 11.99
N SER A 533 24.32 -22.44 13.30
CA SER A 533 23.40 -21.94 14.32
C SER A 533 23.11 -20.45 14.13
N LYS A 534 24.15 -19.64 13.88
CA LYS A 534 24.00 -18.19 13.64
C LYS A 534 23.19 -17.87 12.39
N VAL A 535 23.40 -18.62 11.29
CA VAL A 535 22.54 -18.53 10.10
C VAL A 535 21.08 -18.80 10.45
N MET A 536 20.81 -19.86 11.22
CA MET A 536 19.45 -20.26 11.59
C MET A 536 18.78 -19.27 12.56
N GLU A 537 19.54 -18.66 13.46
CA GLU A 537 19.10 -17.62 14.40
C GLU A 537 18.61 -16.38 13.64
N VAL A 538 19.45 -15.80 12.78
CA VAL A 538 19.08 -14.64 11.94
C VAL A 538 17.94 -15.00 10.97
N GLU A 539 17.87 -16.22 10.46
CA GLU A 539 16.71 -16.69 9.67
C GLU A 539 15.38 -16.66 10.45
N THR A 540 15.39 -16.91 11.76
CA THR A 540 14.18 -16.79 12.60
C THR A 540 13.80 -15.34 12.87
N GLU A 541 14.77 -14.47 13.15
CA GLU A 541 14.53 -13.02 13.31
C GLU A 541 13.96 -12.40 12.03
N LEU A 542 14.54 -12.76 10.87
CA LEU A 542 14.07 -12.37 9.54
C LEU A 542 12.61 -12.80 9.32
N GLN A 543 12.23 -14.02 9.72
CA GLN A 543 10.85 -14.48 9.62
C GLN A 543 9.90 -13.68 10.52
N ASP A 544 10.34 -13.22 11.70
CA ASP A 544 9.55 -12.34 12.57
C ASP A 544 9.46 -10.91 12.02
N VAL A 545 10.48 -10.37 11.35
CA VAL A 545 10.37 -9.10 10.61
C VAL A 545 9.33 -9.23 9.48
N ARG A 546 9.35 -10.31 8.69
CA ARG A 546 8.29 -10.58 7.68
C ARG A 546 6.88 -10.62 8.29
N ARG A 547 6.71 -11.24 9.46
CA ARG A 547 5.42 -11.30 10.18
C ARG A 547 4.96 -9.90 10.61
N LYS A 548 5.86 -9.08 11.19
CA LYS A 548 5.58 -7.69 11.57
C LYS A 548 5.16 -6.85 10.35
N LEU A 549 5.94 -6.90 9.27
CA LEU A 549 5.65 -6.20 8.01
C LEU A 549 4.26 -6.57 7.46
N SER A 550 3.95 -7.87 7.39
CA SER A 550 2.64 -8.35 6.91
C SER A 550 1.46 -7.91 7.78
N ALA A 551 1.66 -7.68 9.08
CA ALA A 551 0.62 -7.18 9.97
C ALA A 551 0.33 -5.70 9.70
N VAL A 552 1.36 -4.85 9.62
CA VAL A 552 1.20 -3.41 9.35
C VAL A 552 0.58 -3.17 7.97
N VAL A 553 0.89 -3.98 6.95
CA VAL A 553 0.28 -3.91 5.62
C VAL A 553 -1.25 -4.13 5.65
N GLU A 554 -1.76 -5.10 6.42
CA GLU A 554 -3.21 -5.30 6.55
C GLU A 554 -3.87 -4.24 7.46
N GLU A 555 -3.18 -3.73 8.49
CA GLU A 555 -3.67 -2.60 9.29
C GLU A 555 -3.80 -1.32 8.45
N ARG A 556 -2.80 -1.03 7.60
CA ARG A 556 -2.77 0.09 6.64
C ARG A 556 -3.96 0.01 5.69
N LYS A 557 -4.16 -1.15 5.07
CA LYS A 557 -5.29 -1.52 4.21
C LYS A 557 -6.65 -1.52 4.93
N GLN A 558 -6.68 -1.62 6.26
CA GLN A 558 -7.89 -1.43 7.05
C GLN A 558 -8.18 0.06 7.30
N THR A 559 -7.16 0.90 7.54
CA THR A 559 -7.33 2.37 7.59
C THR A 559 -7.77 2.96 6.25
N GLU A 560 -7.24 2.49 5.11
CA GLU A 560 -7.69 2.95 3.78
C GLU A 560 -9.19 2.70 3.57
N LYS A 561 -9.72 1.54 3.99
CA LYS A 561 -11.15 1.22 3.92
C LYS A 561 -11.99 2.13 4.82
N GLN A 562 -11.46 2.56 5.96
CA GLN A 562 -12.14 3.54 6.84
C GLN A 562 -12.10 4.94 6.20
N LEU A 563 -10.94 5.37 5.73
CA LEU A 563 -10.74 6.65 5.03
C LEU A 563 -11.68 6.79 3.82
N HIS A 564 -11.84 5.73 3.03
CA HIS A 564 -12.75 5.71 1.88
C HIS A 564 -14.21 5.94 2.30
N ARG A 565 -14.71 5.21 3.31
CA ARG A 565 -16.07 5.39 3.84
C ARG A 565 -16.30 6.80 4.34
N VAL A 566 -15.35 7.38 5.08
CA VAL A 566 -15.48 8.76 5.57
C VAL A 566 -15.43 9.78 4.41
N CYS A 567 -14.74 9.48 3.30
CA CYS A 567 -14.79 10.30 2.08
C CYS A 567 -16.16 10.19 1.37
N GLU A 568 -16.80 9.02 1.40
CA GLU A 568 -18.16 8.82 0.88
C GLU A 568 -19.19 9.54 1.77
N ASP A 569 -19.11 9.39 3.09
CA ASP A 569 -19.90 10.15 4.08
C ASP A 569 -19.81 11.66 3.80
N GLN A 570 -18.57 12.20 3.72
CA GLN A 570 -18.30 13.61 3.48
C GLN A 570 -18.93 14.10 2.18
N LYS A 571 -18.77 13.36 1.07
CA LYS A 571 -19.38 13.70 -0.23
C LYS A 571 -20.91 13.68 -0.15
N SER A 572 -21.50 12.71 0.55
CA SER A 572 -22.95 12.61 0.72
C SER A 572 -23.52 13.77 1.54
N LEU A 573 -22.85 14.15 2.64
CA LEU A 573 -23.21 15.28 3.50
C LEU A 573 -23.04 16.63 2.78
N GLN A 574 -21.97 16.80 1.99
CA GLN A 574 -21.79 17.98 1.16
C GLN A 574 -22.93 18.09 0.13
N THR A 575 -23.22 17.02 -0.60
CA THR A 575 -24.32 16.96 -1.57
C THR A 575 -25.69 17.23 -0.93
N ALA A 576 -25.88 16.81 0.33
CA ALA A 576 -27.10 17.10 1.09
C ALA A 576 -27.18 18.57 1.52
N LEU A 577 -26.07 19.18 1.95
CA LEU A 577 -26.00 20.60 2.28
C LEU A 577 -26.19 21.50 1.05
N ASP A 578 -25.62 21.14 -0.09
CA ASP A 578 -25.80 21.86 -1.35
C ASP A 578 -27.28 21.87 -1.76
N LYS A 579 -27.96 20.71 -1.67
CA LYS A 579 -29.42 20.58 -1.89
C LYS A 579 -30.24 21.38 -0.88
N LEU A 580 -29.92 21.31 0.41
CA LEU A 580 -30.61 22.09 1.43
C LEU A 580 -30.41 23.61 1.25
N SER A 581 -29.26 24.03 0.69
CA SER A 581 -29.02 25.42 0.29
C SER A 581 -29.87 25.82 -0.92
N GLU A 582 -30.00 24.94 -1.92
CA GLU A 582 -30.88 25.16 -3.08
C GLU A 582 -32.36 25.19 -2.67
N GLU A 583 -32.82 24.27 -1.82
CA GLU A 583 -34.18 24.27 -1.25
C GLU A 583 -34.45 25.54 -0.43
N LYS A 584 -33.46 26.02 0.32
CA LYS A 584 -33.51 27.27 1.09
C LYS A 584 -33.59 28.50 0.19
N GLU A 585 -32.81 28.58 -0.89
CA GLU A 585 -32.91 29.68 -1.86
C GLU A 585 -34.25 29.66 -2.62
N ASN A 586 -34.74 28.48 -2.99
CA ASN A 586 -36.08 28.30 -3.56
C ASN A 586 -37.19 28.71 -2.56
N ALA A 587 -37.03 28.40 -1.27
CA ALA A 587 -37.96 28.82 -0.22
C ALA A 587 -37.90 30.34 0.04
N GLU A 588 -36.71 30.95 0.04
CA GLU A 588 -36.54 32.40 0.22
C GLU A 588 -37.09 33.19 -0.98
N THR A 589 -36.84 32.73 -2.21
CA THR A 589 -37.40 33.35 -3.43
C THR A 589 -38.92 33.21 -3.48
N GLN A 590 -39.48 32.03 -3.16
CA GLN A 590 -40.92 31.81 -3.07
C GLN A 590 -41.57 32.63 -1.93
N ASN A 591 -40.90 32.77 -0.78
CA ASN A 591 -41.36 33.64 0.30
C ASN A 591 -41.34 35.13 -0.14
N SER A 592 -40.34 35.56 -0.91
CA SER A 592 -40.30 36.91 -1.49
C SER A 592 -41.44 37.16 -2.50
N TYR A 593 -41.90 36.11 -3.19
CA TYR A 593 -43.07 36.17 -4.08
C TYR A 593 -44.36 36.28 -3.27
N ASN A 594 -44.53 35.43 -2.25
CA ASN A 594 -45.66 35.46 -1.32
C ASN A 594 -45.76 36.79 -0.55
N GLU A 595 -44.64 37.39 -0.15
CA GLU A 595 -44.58 38.75 0.40
C GLU A 595 -45.10 39.79 -0.60
N ARG A 596 -44.68 39.72 -1.87
CA ARG A 596 -45.13 40.65 -2.92
C ARG A 596 -46.63 40.50 -3.19
N ALA A 597 -47.13 39.27 -3.29
CA ALA A 597 -48.56 38.97 -3.43
C ALA A 597 -49.36 39.49 -2.23
N ARG A 598 -48.93 39.19 -1.00
CA ARG A 598 -49.55 39.68 0.24
C ARG A 598 -49.57 41.21 0.30
N ARG A 599 -48.50 41.89 -0.13
CA ARG A 599 -48.44 43.37 -0.22
C ARG A 599 -49.35 43.94 -1.32
N SER A 600 -49.76 43.18 -2.33
CA SER A 600 -50.80 43.59 -3.29
C SER A 600 -52.19 43.48 -2.66
N VAL A 601 -52.53 42.30 -2.13
CA VAL A 601 -53.80 42.05 -1.44
C VAL A 601 -54.01 43.01 -0.27
N GLU A 602 -52.95 43.37 0.46
CA GLU A 602 -53.00 44.38 1.51
C GLU A 602 -53.35 45.79 0.99
N LYS A 603 -52.83 46.20 -0.18
CA LYS A 603 -53.22 47.47 -0.82
C LYS A 603 -54.68 47.46 -1.27
N GLU A 604 -55.10 46.37 -1.91
CA GLU A 604 -56.48 46.16 -2.36
C GLU A 604 -57.45 46.17 -1.17
N ARG A 605 -57.12 45.46 -0.07
CA ARG A 605 -57.87 45.48 1.18
C ARG A 605 -58.03 46.88 1.75
N ASN A 606 -56.97 47.69 1.77
CA ASN A 606 -57.02 49.05 2.29
C ASN A 606 -57.80 50.01 1.35
N ALA A 607 -57.74 49.81 0.03
CA ALA A 607 -58.56 50.57 -0.92
C ALA A 607 -60.05 50.20 -0.83
N LEU A 608 -60.38 48.93 -0.62
CA LEU A 608 -61.76 48.49 -0.33
C LEU A 608 -62.25 49.07 1.00
N ARG A 609 -61.39 49.09 2.03
CA ARG A 609 -61.70 49.66 3.33
C ARG A 609 -62.05 51.15 3.25
N THR A 610 -61.22 51.97 2.62
CA THR A 610 -61.51 53.41 2.46
C THR A 610 -62.75 53.65 1.60
N ARG A 611 -63.05 52.77 0.62
CA ARG A 611 -64.31 52.83 -0.13
C ARG A 611 -65.53 52.48 0.73
N ILE A 612 -65.44 51.52 1.64
CA ILE A 612 -66.50 51.19 2.61
C ILE A 612 -66.71 52.35 3.59
N GLU A 613 -65.64 52.94 4.11
CA GLU A 613 -65.69 54.09 5.02
C GLU A 613 -66.36 55.30 4.35
N ALA A 614 -66.01 55.59 3.07
CA ALA A 614 -66.68 56.64 2.28
C ALA A 614 -68.18 56.34 2.02
N LEU A 615 -68.52 55.09 1.69
CA LEU A 615 -69.92 54.68 1.49
C LEU A 615 -70.76 54.75 2.77
N SER A 616 -70.14 54.58 3.95
CA SER A 616 -70.83 54.78 5.24
C SER A 616 -71.23 56.24 5.44
N VAL A 617 -70.32 57.18 5.16
CA VAL A 617 -70.60 58.63 5.26
C VAL A 617 -71.72 59.04 4.30
N GLU A 618 -71.68 58.57 3.06
CA GLU A 618 -72.75 58.81 2.07
C GLU A 618 -74.11 58.24 2.54
N ASN A 619 -74.11 57.07 3.20
CA ASN A 619 -75.31 56.46 3.76
C ASN A 619 -75.89 57.27 4.95
N ASP A 620 -75.03 57.82 5.81
CA ASP A 620 -75.45 58.65 6.95
C ASP A 620 -75.94 60.04 6.51
N GLU A 621 -75.33 60.66 5.49
CA GLU A 621 -75.89 61.84 4.84
C GLU A 621 -77.30 61.59 4.27
N LEU A 622 -77.51 60.45 3.61
CA LEU A 622 -78.82 60.10 3.06
C LEU A 622 -79.89 59.91 4.15
N LYS A 623 -79.55 59.29 5.30
CA LYS A 623 -80.46 59.20 6.46
C LYS A 623 -80.87 60.58 6.97
N GLU A 624 -79.91 61.50 7.10
CA GLU A 624 -80.19 62.84 7.62
C GLU A 624 -81.06 63.66 6.65
N ARG A 625 -80.86 63.51 5.33
CA ARG A 625 -81.74 64.09 4.30
C ARG A 625 -83.17 63.54 4.40
N VAL A 626 -83.34 62.23 4.63
CA VAL A 626 -84.67 61.61 4.86
C VAL A 626 -85.32 62.17 6.13
N ARG A 627 -84.58 62.28 7.24
CA ARG A 627 -85.10 62.86 8.49
C ARG A 627 -85.58 64.31 8.29
N CYS A 628 -84.82 65.12 7.57
CA CYS A 628 -85.21 66.49 7.21
C CYS A 628 -86.50 66.54 6.38
N ALA A 629 -86.68 65.60 5.45
CA ALA A 629 -87.88 65.51 4.62
C ALA A 629 -89.13 65.07 5.43
N GLU A 630 -88.97 64.17 6.40
CA GLU A 630 -90.06 63.81 7.32
C GLU A 630 -90.52 64.99 8.19
N ASP A 631 -89.57 65.74 8.76
CA ASP A 631 -89.92 66.91 9.57
C ASP A 631 -90.57 68.03 8.73
N ALA A 632 -90.20 68.16 7.45
CA ALA A 632 -90.90 69.03 6.51
C ALA A 632 -92.35 68.56 6.25
N LYS A 633 -92.57 67.24 6.06
CA LYS A 633 -93.90 66.65 5.89
C LYS A 633 -94.80 66.90 7.11
N ARG A 634 -94.31 66.66 8.32
CA ARG A 634 -95.05 66.89 9.59
C ARG A 634 -95.50 68.35 9.74
N ARG A 635 -94.71 69.32 9.25
CA ARG A 635 -95.06 70.75 9.25
C ARG A 635 -96.19 71.06 8.26
N LEU A 636 -96.21 70.44 7.08
CA LEU A 636 -97.29 70.58 6.10
C LEU A 636 -98.62 70.03 6.66
N GLU A 637 -98.59 68.80 7.19
CA GLU A 637 -99.75 68.16 7.84
C GLU A 637 -100.33 68.96 9.02
N SER A 638 -99.51 69.80 9.66
CA SER A 638 -99.95 70.72 10.73
C SER A 638 -100.58 71.99 10.18
N ASN A 639 -100.13 72.49 9.02
CA ASN A 639 -100.70 73.66 8.37
C ASN A 639 -102.03 73.33 7.67
N GLU A 640 -102.15 72.16 7.05
CA GLU A 640 -103.39 71.66 6.44
C GLU A 640 -104.55 71.60 7.46
N ARG A 641 -104.29 71.10 8.66
CA ARG A 641 -105.26 71.10 9.77
C ARG A 641 -105.71 72.51 10.15
N ARG A 642 -104.79 73.46 10.28
CA ARG A 642 -105.11 74.86 10.59
C ARG A 642 -105.94 75.55 9.49
N ILE A 643 -105.74 75.17 8.23
CA ILE A 643 -106.55 75.66 7.10
C ILE A 643 -107.97 75.10 7.19
N ALA A 644 -108.13 73.80 7.49
CA ALA A 644 -109.46 73.19 7.69
C ALA A 644 -110.22 73.80 8.88
N GLU A 645 -109.55 74.06 10.00
CA GLU A 645 -110.11 74.78 11.16
C GLU A 645 -110.59 76.19 10.78
N GLN A 646 -109.83 76.92 9.96
CA GLN A 646 -110.21 78.25 9.48
C GLN A 646 -111.39 78.19 8.50
N GLN A 647 -111.45 77.19 7.62
CA GLN A 647 -112.56 76.99 6.68
C GLN A 647 -113.89 76.71 7.39
N GLY A 648 -113.90 75.84 8.42
CA GLY A 648 -115.10 75.61 9.23
C GLY A 648 -115.63 76.90 9.86
N ARG A 649 -114.72 77.67 10.46
CA ARG A 649 -115.02 78.94 11.14
C ARG A 649 -115.57 80.04 10.21
N ILE A 650 -115.25 79.99 8.92
CA ILE A 650 -115.86 80.86 7.89
C ILE A 650 -117.31 80.42 7.62
N GLY A 651 -117.56 79.11 7.51
CA GLY A 651 -118.90 78.56 7.31
C GLY A 651 -119.89 78.91 8.43
N ASP A 652 -119.43 78.93 9.68
CA ASP A 652 -120.21 79.37 10.85
C ASP A 652 -120.64 80.84 10.70
N LEU A 653 -119.69 81.74 10.41
CA LEU A 653 -119.94 83.18 10.21
C LEU A 653 -120.86 83.46 9.01
N GLU A 654 -120.78 82.64 7.96
CA GLU A 654 -121.71 82.70 6.81
C GLU A 654 -123.13 82.24 7.18
N ALA A 655 -123.30 81.36 8.17
CA ALA A 655 -124.62 81.00 8.69
C ALA A 655 -125.22 82.14 9.54
N GLU A 656 -124.44 82.74 10.45
CA GLU A 656 -124.86 83.91 11.23
C GLU A 656 -125.25 85.11 10.34
N CYS A 657 -124.45 85.39 9.30
CA CYS A 657 -124.77 86.44 8.33
C CYS A 657 -126.07 86.20 7.54
N ARG A 658 -126.58 84.97 7.48
CA ARG A 658 -127.87 84.64 6.84
C ARG A 658 -129.06 84.84 7.78
N THR A 659 -128.94 84.48 9.06
CA THR A 659 -130.03 84.65 10.05
C THR A 659 -130.30 86.13 10.34
N ILE A 660 -129.25 86.94 10.51
CA ILE A 660 -129.36 88.40 10.75
C ILE A 660 -130.08 89.10 9.58
N LYS A 661 -129.80 88.69 8.33
CA LYS A 661 -130.48 89.23 7.13
C LYS A 661 -131.98 88.91 7.11
N GLN A 662 -132.39 87.72 7.57
CA GLN A 662 -133.80 87.37 7.69
C GLN A 662 -134.52 88.18 8.78
N GLN A 663 -133.86 88.45 9.92
CA GLN A 663 -134.44 89.29 10.98
C GLN A 663 -134.67 90.74 10.51
N MET A 664 -133.71 91.37 9.81
CA MET A 664 -133.92 92.74 9.29
C MET A 664 -135.10 92.86 8.33
N ALA A 665 -135.35 91.84 7.50
CA ALA A 665 -136.47 91.85 6.55
C ALA A 665 -137.84 91.91 7.26
N LEU A 666 -137.98 91.19 8.37
CA LEU A 666 -139.20 91.15 9.18
C LEU A 666 -139.47 92.50 9.88
N GLU A 667 -138.46 93.12 10.49
CA GLU A 667 -138.64 94.43 11.15
C GLU A 667 -138.94 95.56 10.16
N SER A 668 -138.34 95.52 8.97
CA SER A 668 -138.69 96.44 7.87
C SER A 668 -140.18 96.36 7.51
N GLN A 669 -140.73 95.13 7.38
CA GLN A 669 -142.13 94.92 7.04
C GLN A 669 -143.10 95.39 8.15
N LYS A 670 -142.73 95.26 9.44
CA LYS A 670 -143.52 95.86 10.55
C LYS A 670 -143.52 97.38 10.48
N THR A 671 -142.36 97.97 10.22
CA THR A 671 -142.16 99.43 10.15
C THR A 671 -142.96 100.06 9.01
N GLN A 672 -143.17 99.35 7.91
CA GLN A 672 -144.03 99.77 6.79
C GLN A 672 -145.48 100.00 7.24
N ARG A 673 -146.10 99.01 7.91
CA ARG A 673 -147.53 99.05 8.32
C ARG A 673 -147.83 100.23 9.26
N LEU A 674 -146.97 100.45 10.26
CA LEU A 674 -147.12 101.55 11.22
C LEU A 674 -147.11 102.95 10.58
N ARG A 675 -146.59 103.09 9.34
CA ARG A 675 -146.67 104.35 8.58
C ARG A 675 -148.02 104.53 7.88
N GLU A 676 -148.67 103.45 7.51
CA GLU A 676 -149.99 103.45 6.85
C GLU A 676 -151.08 103.84 7.86
N ASP A 677 -151.04 103.25 9.06
CA ASP A 677 -151.94 103.59 10.19
C ASP A 677 -151.81 105.05 10.65
N LEU A 678 -150.60 105.64 10.59
CA LEU A 678 -150.37 107.03 10.98
C LEU A 678 -150.95 108.05 9.99
N VAL A 679 -151.18 107.65 8.73
CA VAL A 679 -151.75 108.52 7.70
C VAL A 679 -153.28 108.57 7.80
N THR A 680 -153.93 107.46 8.16
CA THR A 680 -155.40 107.37 8.25
C THR A 680 -155.98 108.15 9.43
N GLU A 681 -155.33 108.17 10.59
CA GLU A 681 -155.80 109.00 11.72
C GLU A 681 -155.54 110.50 11.49
N LYS A 682 -154.49 110.89 10.75
CA LYS A 682 -154.24 112.31 10.43
C LYS A 682 -155.34 112.97 9.59
N SER A 683 -155.96 112.25 8.66
CA SER A 683 -157.08 112.81 7.88
C SER A 683 -158.36 112.91 8.72
N ARG A 684 -158.59 111.96 9.62
CA ARG A 684 -159.72 111.94 10.55
C ARG A 684 -159.75 113.15 11.49
N THR A 685 -158.59 113.51 12.06
CA THR A 685 -158.49 114.66 12.98
C THR A 685 -158.86 115.98 12.31
N ALA A 686 -158.45 116.19 11.06
CA ALA A 686 -158.76 117.42 10.31
C ALA A 686 -160.26 117.60 10.06
N GLU A 687 -161.01 116.51 9.86
CA GLU A 687 -162.45 116.58 9.60
C GLU A 687 -163.25 117.03 10.85
N LEU A 688 -162.81 116.64 12.06
CA LEU A 688 -163.45 117.05 13.31
C LEU A 688 -163.34 118.56 13.55
N VAL A 689 -162.15 119.14 13.33
CA VAL A 689 -161.88 120.58 13.55
C VAL A 689 -162.73 121.45 12.62
N GLY A 690 -162.92 121.03 11.37
CA GLY A 690 -163.82 121.70 10.43
C GLY A 690 -165.27 121.78 10.92
N ARG A 691 -165.77 120.72 11.57
CA ARG A 691 -167.11 120.70 12.18
C ARG A 691 -167.20 121.63 13.39
N LEU A 692 -166.18 121.67 14.26
CA LEU A 692 -166.13 122.55 15.43
C LEU A 692 -166.19 124.05 15.05
N ARG A 693 -165.45 124.46 14.01
CA ARG A 693 -165.51 125.84 13.49
C ARG A 693 -166.92 126.23 13.02
N SER A 694 -167.66 125.32 12.38
CA SER A 694 -169.03 125.55 11.94
C SER A 694 -170.00 125.76 13.11
N VAL A 695 -169.88 124.96 14.18
CA VAL A 695 -170.70 125.10 15.39
C VAL A 695 -170.45 126.44 16.09
N CYS A 696 -169.19 126.87 16.19
CA CYS A 696 -168.85 128.16 16.82
C CYS A 696 -169.48 129.36 16.09
N ALA A 697 -169.52 129.33 14.75
CA ALA A 697 -170.18 130.36 13.95
C ALA A 697 -171.70 130.43 14.19
N ALA A 698 -172.36 129.29 14.42
CA ALA A 698 -173.80 129.24 14.73
C ALA A 698 -174.13 129.78 16.13
N ILE A 699 -173.21 129.64 17.10
CA ILE A 699 -173.38 130.19 18.46
C ILE A 699 -173.27 131.72 18.46
N ALA A 700 -172.31 132.28 17.71
CA ALA A 700 -172.11 133.72 17.61
C ALA A 700 -173.34 134.48 17.07
N LEU A 701 -174.09 133.87 16.13
CA LEU A 701 -175.32 134.46 15.57
C LEU A 701 -176.48 134.57 16.57
N ASN A 702 -176.46 133.80 17.66
CA ASN A 702 -177.54 133.78 18.66
C ASN A 702 -177.26 134.67 19.89
N GLY A 703 -176.39 135.68 19.73
CA GLY A 703 -176.06 136.65 20.79
C GLY A 703 -175.02 136.18 21.81
N GLY A 704 -174.42 135.00 21.61
CA GLY A 704 -173.29 134.53 22.40
C GLY A 704 -172.00 135.28 22.04
N LYS A 705 -171.29 135.83 23.04
CA LYS A 705 -169.97 136.44 22.83
C LYS A 705 -168.91 135.35 22.59
N ILE A 706 -168.42 135.25 21.35
CA ILE A 706 -167.23 134.49 20.97
C ILE A 706 -166.35 135.42 20.13
N GLU A 707 -165.05 135.44 20.40
CA GLU A 707 -164.10 136.31 19.69
C GLU A 707 -163.64 135.66 18.37
N SER A 708 -163.59 136.44 17.29
CA SER A 708 -163.74 135.93 15.92
C SER A 708 -162.43 135.56 15.20
N GLN A 709 -161.29 135.49 15.89
CA GLN A 709 -160.00 135.10 15.30
C GLN A 709 -159.17 134.26 16.27
N MET A 710 -159.19 132.93 16.08
CA MET A 710 -158.35 131.95 16.79
C MET A 710 -157.90 130.83 15.83
N SER A 711 -156.67 130.33 16.00
CA SER A 711 -156.14 129.15 15.30
C SER A 711 -156.83 127.86 15.76
N ASP A 712 -156.55 126.73 15.10
CA ASP A 712 -157.18 125.45 15.44
C ASP A 712 -156.83 124.97 16.86
N ASN A 713 -155.58 125.20 17.29
CA ASN A 713 -155.16 124.86 18.65
C ASN A 713 -155.82 125.81 19.67
N GLU A 714 -155.79 127.12 19.45
CA GLU A 714 -156.42 128.10 20.35
C GLU A 714 -157.95 127.92 20.43
N LEU A 715 -158.59 127.44 19.35
CA LEU A 715 -160.01 127.08 19.36
C LEU A 715 -160.28 125.83 20.21
N ILE A 716 -159.41 124.81 20.11
CA ILE A 716 -159.47 123.63 20.99
C ILE A 716 -159.21 124.04 22.43
N ASP A 717 -158.14 124.80 22.72
CA ASP A 717 -157.80 125.29 24.05
C ASP A 717 -158.92 126.15 24.67
N SER A 718 -159.60 126.98 23.87
CA SER A 718 -160.73 127.79 24.33
C SER A 718 -161.97 126.93 24.65
N ILE A 719 -162.27 125.95 23.78
CA ILE A 719 -163.33 124.96 24.02
C ILE A 719 -162.98 124.10 25.24
N ASP A 720 -161.74 123.67 25.41
CA ASP A 720 -161.25 122.93 26.57
C ASP A 720 -161.22 123.81 27.82
N ASN A 721 -161.01 125.13 27.75
CA ASN A 721 -161.21 126.00 28.91
C ASN A 721 -162.69 126.11 29.32
N VAL A 722 -163.64 126.07 28.36
CA VAL A 722 -165.08 126.02 28.65
C VAL A 722 -165.50 124.63 29.15
N ILE A 723 -164.99 123.55 28.56
CA ILE A 723 -165.29 122.16 28.95
C ILE A 723 -164.60 121.78 30.26
N MET A 724 -163.35 122.17 30.48
CA MET A 724 -162.67 122.05 31.78
C MET A 724 -163.25 123.02 32.81
N GLY A 725 -163.79 124.16 32.40
CA GLY A 725 -164.58 125.05 33.25
C GLY A 725 -165.88 124.38 33.71
N ALA A 726 -166.61 123.76 32.79
CA ALA A 726 -167.83 122.99 33.05
C ALA A 726 -167.55 121.69 33.83
N LEU A 727 -166.47 120.97 33.51
CA LEU A 727 -165.99 119.82 34.29
C LEU A 727 -165.45 120.25 35.65
N SER A 728 -164.90 121.45 35.81
CA SER A 728 -164.51 121.99 37.11
C SER A 728 -165.71 122.52 37.91
N ALA A 729 -166.80 122.90 37.25
CA ALA A 729 -168.08 123.20 37.87
C ALA A 729 -168.78 121.92 38.30
N ALA A 730 -168.97 120.95 37.39
CA ALA A 730 -169.51 119.62 37.66
C ALA A 730 -168.63 118.81 38.63
N LYS A 731 -167.30 119.00 38.64
CA LYS A 731 -166.42 118.47 39.67
C LYS A 731 -166.57 119.22 40.99
N ARG A 732 -166.74 120.55 41.01
CA ARG A 732 -167.10 121.25 42.26
C ARG A 732 -168.49 120.90 42.77
N GLU A 733 -169.41 120.52 41.90
CA GLU A 733 -170.76 120.06 42.23
C GLU A 733 -170.75 118.60 42.69
N ALA A 734 -169.96 117.72 42.04
CA ALA A 734 -169.69 116.37 42.52
C ALA A 734 -168.83 116.35 43.79
N ASP A 735 -167.91 117.30 43.97
CA ASP A 735 -167.11 117.47 45.18
C ASP A 735 -167.91 118.21 46.27
N ALA A 736 -168.96 118.98 45.95
CA ALA A 736 -169.95 119.52 46.90
C ALA A 736 -171.02 118.50 47.27
N LEU A 737 -171.44 117.61 46.35
CA LEU A 737 -172.24 116.44 46.64
C LEU A 737 -171.43 115.42 47.45
N ARG A 738 -170.13 115.26 47.18
CA ARG A 738 -169.20 114.58 48.10
C ARG A 738 -169.03 115.35 49.40
N LEU A 739 -169.05 116.68 49.43
CA LEU A 739 -168.97 117.43 50.68
C LEU A 739 -170.23 117.19 51.51
N GLN A 740 -171.41 117.20 50.90
CA GLN A 740 -172.69 116.87 51.53
C GLN A 740 -172.74 115.38 51.95
N GLN A 741 -172.23 114.47 51.12
CA GLN A 741 -172.05 113.06 51.46
C GLN A 741 -170.99 112.88 52.56
N HIS A 742 -169.99 113.76 52.64
CA HIS A 742 -169.00 113.83 53.72
C HIS A 742 -169.54 114.52 54.97
N THR A 743 -170.56 115.38 54.88
CA THR A 743 -171.32 115.89 56.03
C THR A 743 -172.21 114.79 56.57
N GLN A 744 -172.91 114.05 55.71
CA GLN A 744 -173.68 112.87 56.11
C GLN A 744 -172.77 111.76 56.67
N ILE A 745 -171.59 111.54 56.06
CA ILE A 745 -170.55 110.65 56.60
C ILE A 745 -169.88 111.24 57.85
N ALA A 746 -169.89 112.56 58.07
CA ALA A 746 -169.41 113.19 59.30
C ALA A 746 -170.42 113.02 60.43
N GLU A 747 -171.71 113.28 60.19
CA GLU A 747 -172.81 112.98 61.11
C GLU A 747 -172.84 111.48 61.46
N LEU A 748 -172.64 110.59 60.48
CA LEU A 748 -172.43 109.16 60.70
C LEU A 748 -171.10 108.84 61.40
N ASN A 749 -170.03 109.63 61.23
CA ASN A 749 -168.74 109.47 61.92
C ASN A 749 -168.70 110.11 63.31
N ASP A 750 -169.65 110.99 63.65
CA ASP A 750 -169.86 111.52 65.00
C ASP A 750 -170.78 110.58 65.79
N LEU A 751 -171.85 110.07 65.18
CA LEU A 751 -172.64 108.97 65.74
C LEU A 751 -171.78 107.70 65.94
N LYS A 752 -171.02 107.30 64.91
CA LYS A 752 -169.99 106.27 65.04
C LYS A 752 -168.84 106.73 65.93
N GLY A 753 -168.59 108.03 66.06
CA GLY A 753 -167.51 108.61 66.84
C GLY A 753 -167.76 108.55 68.34
N ASP A 754 -169.00 108.65 68.78
CA ASP A 754 -169.39 108.43 70.17
C ASP A 754 -169.51 106.94 70.49
N ILE A 755 -169.99 106.12 69.54
CA ILE A 755 -169.86 104.65 69.60
C ILE A 755 -168.39 104.22 69.64
N GLU A 756 -167.48 104.91 68.93
CA GLU A 756 -166.05 104.61 68.91
C GLU A 756 -165.22 105.33 69.99
N LYS A 757 -165.75 106.33 70.71
CA LYS A 757 -165.14 106.77 71.97
C LYS A 757 -165.36 105.71 73.05
N LEU A 758 -166.57 105.13 73.13
CA LEU A 758 -166.81 103.90 73.89
C LEU A 758 -165.86 102.77 73.42
N ARG A 759 -165.73 102.59 72.09
CA ARG A 759 -164.81 101.59 71.49
C ARG A 759 -163.31 101.89 71.55
N ARG A 760 -162.91 103.08 72.02
CA ARG A 760 -161.50 103.46 72.23
C ARG A 760 -161.10 103.47 73.71
N SER A 761 -162.06 103.35 74.62
CA SER A 761 -161.86 102.62 75.89
C SER A 761 -161.86 101.10 75.68
N GLU A 762 -162.61 100.58 74.71
CA GLU A 762 -162.55 99.18 74.23
C GLU A 762 -161.35 98.91 73.29
N SER A 763 -160.37 99.80 73.21
CA SER A 763 -159.00 99.55 73.75
C SER A 763 -157.95 99.43 72.62
N VAL A 764 -156.70 99.90 72.71
CA VAL A 764 -155.81 100.22 73.86
C VAL A 764 -155.34 98.99 74.64
N SER A 765 -155.75 97.77 74.25
CA SER A 765 -155.30 96.51 74.88
C SER A 765 -154.77 95.45 73.91
N LEU A 766 -154.95 95.60 72.59
CA LEU A 766 -154.63 94.53 71.61
C LEU A 766 -153.58 94.89 70.54
N ASN A 767 -153.28 96.18 70.32
CA ASN A 767 -152.21 96.56 69.38
C ASN A 767 -150.80 96.21 69.92
N GLU A 768 -150.66 95.82 71.19
CA GLU A 768 -149.42 95.28 71.76
C GLU A 768 -149.26 93.75 71.56
N SER A 769 -150.27 93.06 71.03
CA SER A 769 -150.28 91.60 70.84
C SER A 769 -149.54 91.14 69.58
N ASP A 770 -150.00 91.57 68.41
CA ASP A 770 -149.79 90.76 67.19
C ASP A 770 -148.44 90.98 66.49
N ASP A 771 -147.73 92.07 66.79
CA ASP A 771 -146.34 92.21 66.38
C ASP A 771 -145.42 91.20 67.11
N ARG A 772 -145.77 90.78 68.33
CA ARG A 772 -145.04 89.75 69.10
C ARG A 772 -145.15 88.35 68.48
N VAL A 773 -146.27 88.07 67.81
CA VAL A 773 -146.53 86.78 67.12
C VAL A 773 -145.63 86.61 65.88
N ARG A 774 -145.17 87.72 65.29
CA ARG A 774 -144.41 87.76 64.03
C ARG A 774 -142.93 87.39 64.19
N GLU A 775 -142.37 87.46 65.39
CA GLU A 775 -141.02 87.00 65.73
C GLU A 775 -141.00 85.50 66.07
N LEU A 776 -141.79 85.08 67.07
CA LEU A 776 -141.76 83.74 67.67
C LEU A 776 -141.99 82.58 66.66
N SER A 777 -142.69 82.87 65.56
CA SER A 777 -142.95 81.91 64.49
C SER A 777 -141.73 81.62 63.61
N LYS A 778 -140.78 82.56 63.48
CA LYS A 778 -139.56 82.38 62.66
C LYS A 778 -138.48 81.59 63.40
N GLU A 779 -138.35 81.80 64.71
CA GLU A 779 -137.40 81.05 65.55
C GLU A 779 -137.83 79.57 65.72
N ASN A 780 -139.14 79.32 65.82
CA ASN A 780 -139.68 77.98 66.10
C ASN A 780 -139.37 76.92 65.04
N VAL A 781 -139.21 77.32 63.76
CA VAL A 781 -138.93 76.38 62.67
C VAL A 781 -137.44 76.03 62.65
N ALA A 782 -136.56 77.04 62.70
CA ALA A 782 -135.11 76.85 62.69
C ALA A 782 -134.62 76.00 63.88
N LEU A 783 -135.25 76.14 65.06
CA LEU A 783 -134.94 75.33 66.23
C LEU A 783 -135.32 73.84 66.05
N LYS A 784 -136.42 73.52 65.37
CA LYS A 784 -136.94 72.13 65.31
C LYS A 784 -136.10 71.21 64.44
N GLU A 785 -135.65 71.67 63.28
CA GLU A 785 -134.87 70.84 62.36
C GLU A 785 -133.46 70.54 62.89
N GLN A 786 -132.81 71.50 63.56
CA GLN A 786 -131.50 71.26 64.18
C GLN A 786 -131.58 70.42 65.46
N VAL A 787 -132.60 70.63 66.30
CA VAL A 787 -132.79 69.83 67.52
C VAL A 787 -133.02 68.35 67.19
N PHE A 788 -133.75 68.02 66.12
CA PHE A 788 -133.97 66.63 65.71
C PHE A 788 -132.66 65.89 65.39
N LEU A 789 -131.78 66.51 64.60
CA LEU A 789 -130.46 65.95 64.24
C LEU A 789 -129.50 65.81 65.44
N VAL A 790 -129.66 66.63 66.48
CA VAL A 790 -128.85 66.54 67.71
C VAL A 790 -129.43 65.49 68.69
N GLN A 791 -130.76 65.44 68.85
CA GLN A 791 -131.39 64.49 69.77
C GLN A 791 -131.16 63.04 69.37
N GLU A 792 -131.14 62.72 68.07
CA GLU A 792 -130.86 61.36 67.61
C GLU A 792 -129.43 60.90 67.96
N LYS A 793 -128.44 61.80 67.87
CA LYS A 793 -127.06 61.54 68.36
C LYS A 793 -126.98 61.39 69.88
N VAL A 794 -127.74 62.19 70.64
CA VAL A 794 -127.80 62.08 72.10
C VAL A 794 -128.43 60.74 72.52
N ARG A 795 -129.43 60.26 71.76
CA ARG A 795 -130.07 58.95 71.98
C ARG A 795 -129.06 57.80 71.86
N GLU A 796 -128.15 57.85 70.90
CA GLU A 796 -127.08 56.84 70.74
C GLU A 796 -126.08 56.90 71.90
N GLN A 797 -125.57 58.09 72.24
CA GLN A 797 -124.60 58.25 73.34
C GLN A 797 -125.16 57.86 74.71
N GLN A 798 -126.46 58.06 74.96
CA GLN A 798 -127.07 57.70 76.25
C GLN A 798 -127.24 56.18 76.43
N VAL A 799 -127.34 55.40 75.36
CA VAL A 799 -127.28 53.92 75.42
C VAL A 799 -125.87 53.45 75.81
N GLU A 800 -124.83 54.09 75.29
CA GLU A 800 -123.44 53.81 75.67
C GLU A 800 -123.14 54.19 77.13
N ILE A 801 -123.65 55.34 77.59
CA ILE A 801 -123.56 55.75 79.01
C ILE A 801 -124.32 54.80 79.94
N ALA A 802 -125.46 54.24 79.50
CA ALA A 802 -126.19 53.24 80.28
C ALA A 802 -125.33 51.97 80.48
N ALA A 803 -124.68 51.47 79.43
CA ALA A 803 -123.75 50.34 79.52
C ALA A 803 -122.57 50.64 80.46
N LYS A 804 -121.94 51.81 80.33
CA LYS A 804 -120.84 52.28 81.19
C LYS A 804 -121.23 52.34 82.68
N ASN A 805 -122.43 52.82 83.00
CA ASN A 805 -122.86 52.92 84.39
C ASN A 805 -123.13 51.55 85.05
N SER A 806 -123.48 50.51 84.27
CA SER A 806 -123.48 49.13 84.79
C SER A 806 -122.08 48.68 85.26
N GLU A 807 -121.02 49.06 84.54
CA GLU A 807 -119.62 48.77 84.93
C GLU A 807 -119.26 49.52 86.23
N VAL A 808 -119.63 50.80 86.35
CA VAL A 808 -119.40 51.61 87.56
C VAL A 808 -120.18 51.08 88.77
N VAL A 809 -121.38 50.54 88.57
CA VAL A 809 -122.17 49.88 89.64
C VAL A 809 -121.60 48.51 90.03
N ALA A 810 -120.78 47.87 89.19
CA ALA A 810 -119.95 46.73 89.62
C ALA A 810 -118.79 47.22 90.51
N ALA A 811 -118.02 48.21 90.06
CA ALA A 811 -116.92 48.82 90.83
C ALA A 811 -117.36 49.38 92.19
N LYS A 812 -118.61 49.86 92.29
CA LYS A 812 -119.22 50.33 93.55
C LYS A 812 -119.22 49.27 94.65
N ARG A 813 -119.32 47.97 94.34
CA ARG A 813 -119.30 46.89 95.34
C ARG A 813 -117.90 46.60 95.87
N GLU A 814 -116.89 46.69 95.01
CA GLU A 814 -115.51 46.30 95.32
C GLU A 814 -114.82 47.29 96.29
N ILE A 815 -115.10 48.60 96.13
CA ILE A 815 -114.60 49.64 97.05
C ILE A 815 -115.33 49.62 98.40
N GLU A 816 -116.63 49.31 98.41
CA GLU A 816 -117.39 49.14 99.67
C GLU A 816 -116.81 47.98 100.52
N GLU A 817 -116.21 46.96 99.91
CA GLU A 817 -115.63 45.80 100.59
C GLU A 817 -114.31 46.12 101.32
N LEU A 818 -113.42 46.90 100.68
CA LEU A 818 -112.08 47.17 101.20
C LEU A 818 -112.09 48.16 102.39
N HIS A 819 -112.89 49.22 102.34
CA HIS A 819 -112.95 50.17 103.47
C HIS A 819 -113.87 49.72 104.62
N ARG A 820 -114.82 48.80 104.40
CA ARG A 820 -115.52 48.10 105.50
C ARG A 820 -114.53 47.40 106.46
N ASN A 821 -113.41 46.89 105.94
CA ASN A 821 -112.39 46.20 106.74
C ASN A 821 -111.43 47.12 107.52
N ALA A 822 -111.37 48.42 107.21
CA ALA A 822 -110.34 49.32 107.76
C ALA A 822 -110.77 50.00 109.07
N ARG A 823 -111.95 50.64 109.12
CA ARG A 823 -112.34 51.44 110.31
C ARG A 823 -113.09 50.67 111.40
N TRP A 824 -113.67 49.50 111.07
CA TRP A 824 -114.13 48.49 112.04
C TRP A 824 -113.01 47.97 112.98
N LYS A 825 -111.75 48.36 112.77
CA LYS A 825 -110.61 48.06 113.66
C LYS A 825 -110.13 49.26 114.51
N LEU A 826 -110.87 50.37 114.53
CA LEU A 826 -110.62 51.49 115.44
C LEU A 826 -111.83 51.89 116.30
N ASP A 827 -112.92 51.13 116.26
CA ASP A 827 -113.95 51.08 117.32
C ASP A 827 -113.39 50.34 118.56
N SER A 828 -112.29 50.86 119.11
CA SER A 828 -111.55 50.25 120.22
C SER A 828 -110.80 51.33 121.03
N ALA A 829 -111.45 51.81 122.08
CA ALA A 829 -110.96 52.73 123.11
C ALA A 829 -110.68 54.19 122.68
N PHE A 830 -111.74 55.00 122.63
CA PHE A 830 -111.98 56.01 123.69
C PHE A 830 -113.48 56.35 123.81
#